data_AF-A0AAV7FWS5-F1
#
_entry.id   AF-A0AAV7FWS5-F1
#
_cell.length_a   1.000
_cell.length_b   1.000
_cell.length_c   1.000
_cell.angle_alpha   90.00
_cell.angle_beta   90.00
_cell.angle_gamma   90.00
#
_symmetry.space_group_name_H-M   'P 1'
#
loop_
_entity.id
_entity.type
_entity.pdbx_description
1 polymer ?
#
loop_
_entity_poly.entity_id
_entity_poly.type
_entity_poly.pdbx_seq_one_letter_code
_entity_poly.pdbx_strand_id
1 'polypeptide(L)'
;MMGIKAQPASTNSPKKEVGEIDTRAPFESVKAAVSLFGEVAFSGDKSASRKQKSPSYEKTLATETKLHIAQKELNKFKEQLHNAETTRVQALAELEKAKEAVEELTQKLITINESKEEALKVTEAAKSQTKLLEQESPMDHSEKDVSWKNELDSAREQYAAALSKLDAAKLELRRIRKEFNTSMDAKVTAIHQEFEAKQLSDANKEKAVQLAKDIAAVQESLVHVKLATEQAQQDESKIRSEKETSRQSYKLALAENEAKLASLKKDFNPELHEDLKKKLEETEAQIDAIQKQMKEARASDIESIATVTTELDGAKEFLQKVVEEETSLRSELESLKLQLEILKKENSELQVKDAETEALAGNLHLKLQKCKSELESAMLAESKASSTSDDLTSALQQLSAESLSAQKEAEEMKMKADELRSEAEAAKITLAEAEVKLQVALRDAEEAKAAETRALNQIKELSEKANAVRSSTSESGAKITISREEYESLSRKVEESEKLTEMKVAAAMAQVEAVRASENEAIKRLEAVRKEIEDMGLAAEDALKRADMAEAAKKAVEGELRRWREKEQKRVAETATQILAETTAQGSVQSTPPRAKIPKANPLPPMEKNERKENRTPTKKALIPVLSGMFNRKKSHADGSGSPSFTQNEKHEKHA
;
A
#
# COMPACT_ATOMS: atom_id res chain seq x y z
N MET A 1 109.45 -1.24 33.32
CA MET A 1 109.23 -1.58 31.89
C MET A 1 107.75 -1.38 31.57
N MET A 2 107.43 -0.85 30.38
CA MET A 2 106.13 -0.83 29.64
C MET A 2 104.80 -0.94 30.44
N GLY A 3 103.83 -0.01 30.36
CA GLY A 3 103.81 1.30 29.67
C GLY A 3 102.45 2.03 29.67
N ILE A 4 102.52 3.37 29.79
CA ILE A 4 101.72 4.43 29.11
C ILE A 4 100.22 4.69 29.46
N LYS A 5 100.02 5.84 30.15
CA LYS A 5 98.95 6.91 30.09
C LYS A 5 97.44 6.69 30.42
N ALA A 6 97.06 7.30 31.56
CA ALA A 6 96.19 8.50 31.73
C ALA A 6 94.68 8.56 31.31
N GLN A 7 93.80 8.66 32.34
CA GLN A 7 92.70 9.65 32.65
C GLN A 7 91.94 10.48 31.57
N PRO A 8 90.75 11.11 31.87
CA PRO A 8 89.97 11.20 33.14
C PRO A 8 88.41 11.05 33.07
N ALA A 9 87.76 11.06 34.27
CA ALA A 9 86.36 11.46 34.60
C ALA A 9 85.14 10.76 33.91
N SER A 10 84.02 10.44 34.58
CA SER A 10 83.19 11.33 35.42
C SER A 10 82.04 10.62 36.20
N THR A 11 81.48 11.35 37.17
CA THR A 11 80.11 11.30 37.75
C THR A 11 79.52 10.04 38.42
N ASN A 12 79.21 10.28 39.70
CA ASN A 12 77.95 10.03 40.41
C ASN A 12 77.66 8.66 41.04
N SER A 13 77.07 8.76 42.22
CA SER A 13 77.00 7.77 43.28
C SER A 13 75.55 7.63 43.81
N PRO A 14 75.25 6.95 44.93
CA PRO A 14 74.54 5.69 44.82
C PRO A 14 73.17 5.71 45.51
N LYS A 15 72.37 4.65 45.29
CA LYS A 15 71.42 4.12 46.29
C LYS A 15 70.91 2.74 45.86
N LYS A 16 71.13 1.75 46.71
CA LYS A 16 70.52 0.42 46.62
C LYS A 16 70.41 -0.14 48.04
N GLU A 17 69.21 -0.13 48.60
CA GLU A 17 68.78 -1.17 49.52
C GLU A 17 67.26 -1.32 49.45
N VAL A 18 66.77 -2.51 49.77
CA VAL A 18 65.44 -3.00 49.39
C VAL A 18 64.54 -3.08 50.62
N GLY A 19 63.34 -2.53 50.53
CA GLY A 19 62.25 -2.72 51.50
C GLY A 19 61.09 -3.47 50.85
N GLU A 20 60.57 -4.47 51.55
CA GLU A 20 59.56 -5.40 51.04
C GLU A 20 58.16 -4.75 50.97
N ILE A 21 57.37 -5.12 49.95
CA ILE A 21 55.97 -4.67 49.82
C ILE A 21 55.07 -5.71 50.50
N ASP A 22 54.48 -5.36 51.65
CA ASP A 22 53.37 -6.13 52.20
C ASP A 22 52.13 -5.97 51.31
N THR A 23 51.61 -7.08 50.80
CA THR A 23 50.46 -7.15 49.88
C THR A 23 49.18 -7.63 50.55
N ARG A 24 49.12 -7.60 51.89
CA ARG A 24 47.95 -8.00 52.68
C ARG A 24 46.85 -6.94 52.68
N ALA A 25 45.90 -7.10 51.76
CA ALA A 25 44.51 -6.78 52.09
C ALA A 25 43.95 -7.86 53.05
N PRO A 26 43.03 -7.49 53.93
CA PRO A 26 41.67 -7.93 53.66
C PRO A 26 40.68 -6.77 53.61
N PHE A 27 39.88 -6.77 52.56
CA PHE A 27 38.86 -5.78 52.27
C PHE A 27 37.71 -5.93 53.28
N GLU A 28 37.54 -4.96 54.18
CA GLU A 28 36.25 -4.80 54.85
C GLU A 28 35.23 -4.30 53.82
N SER A 29 34.42 -5.26 53.37
CA SER A 29 33.23 -5.16 52.52
C SER A 29 32.73 -3.74 52.22
N VAL A 30 32.45 -3.46 50.94
CA VAL A 30 31.70 -2.28 50.46
C VAL A 30 30.38 -2.05 51.24
N LYS A 31 29.81 -3.11 51.84
CA LYS A 31 28.64 -3.03 52.72
C LYS A 31 28.87 -2.24 54.02
N ALA A 32 30.10 -2.20 54.54
CA ALA A 32 30.47 -1.42 55.72
C ALA A 32 30.56 0.08 55.39
N ALA A 33 31.20 0.43 54.26
CA ALA A 33 31.30 1.81 53.78
C ALA A 33 29.93 2.46 53.52
N VAL A 34 28.94 1.70 53.03
CA VAL A 34 27.56 2.19 52.84
C VAL A 34 26.86 2.51 54.18
N SER A 35 27.29 1.92 55.30
CA SER A 35 26.74 2.23 56.62
C SER A 35 27.27 3.53 57.23
N LEU A 36 28.41 4.06 56.75
CA LEU A 36 29.02 5.30 57.27
C LEU A 36 28.38 6.58 56.72
N PHE A 37 27.58 6.51 55.65
CA PHE A 37 26.91 7.65 55.03
C PHE A 37 25.38 7.69 55.28
N GLY A 38 24.87 6.85 56.19
CA GLY A 38 23.44 6.72 56.46
C GLY A 38 22.82 7.83 57.32
N GLU A 39 23.63 8.65 58.00
CA GLU A 39 23.17 9.49 59.10
C GLU A 39 24.02 10.75 59.30
N VAL A 40 23.64 11.87 58.67
CA VAL A 40 23.51 13.24 59.24
C VAL A 40 22.80 14.12 58.19
N ALA A 41 21.52 14.44 58.43
CA ALA A 41 20.83 15.57 57.79
C ALA A 41 19.52 15.89 58.54
N PHE A 42 19.62 16.62 59.66
CA PHE A 42 18.45 17.30 60.24
C PHE A 42 18.34 18.71 59.66
N SER A 43 17.39 18.93 58.75
CA SER A 43 16.94 20.30 58.41
C SER A 43 15.47 20.34 57.96
N GLY A 44 14.74 21.25 58.61
CA GLY A 44 13.47 21.87 58.22
C GLY A 44 12.50 21.14 57.27
N ASP A 45 11.43 20.62 57.87
CA ASP A 45 10.11 20.38 57.29
C ASP A 45 9.75 21.26 56.07
N LYS A 46 9.82 20.66 54.86
CA LYS A 46 9.05 21.05 53.68
C LYS A 46 8.67 19.80 52.88
N SER A 47 7.46 19.31 53.08
CA SER A 47 6.90 18.15 52.36
C SER A 47 6.59 18.44 50.88
N ALA A 48 7.63 18.49 50.05
CA ALA A 48 7.50 18.39 48.59
C ALA A 48 7.90 16.97 48.17
N SER A 49 6.95 16.03 48.23
CA SER A 49 7.16 14.64 47.82
C SER A 49 7.33 14.52 46.30
N ARG A 50 8.48 14.94 45.78
CA ARG A 50 8.92 14.63 44.43
C ARG A 50 9.15 13.12 44.40
N LYS A 51 8.14 12.37 43.92
CA LYS A 51 8.23 10.92 43.71
C LYS A 51 9.35 10.63 42.72
N GLN A 52 10.55 10.43 43.25
CA GLN A 52 11.72 10.01 42.49
C GLN A 52 11.41 8.60 42.03
N LYS A 53 11.04 8.46 40.75
CA LYS A 53 10.67 7.16 40.16
C LYS A 53 11.87 6.23 40.34
N SER A 54 11.64 5.04 40.90
CA SER A 54 12.73 4.11 41.15
C SER A 54 13.37 3.67 39.82
N PRO A 55 14.70 3.43 39.77
CA PRO A 55 15.37 2.92 38.57
C PRO A 55 14.74 1.60 38.04
N SER A 56 14.09 0.84 38.92
CA SER A 56 13.39 -0.39 38.55
C SER A 56 12.09 -0.17 37.78
N TYR A 57 11.36 0.93 38.02
CA TYR A 57 10.14 1.30 37.29
C TYR A 57 10.45 1.71 35.84
N GLU A 58 11.52 2.46 35.65
CA GLU A 58 12.03 2.81 34.33
C GLU A 58 12.49 1.57 33.56
N LYS A 59 13.15 0.63 34.25
CA LYS A 59 13.56 -0.66 33.68
C LYS A 59 12.38 -1.54 33.26
N THR A 60 11.25 -1.52 33.99
CA THR A 60 10.00 -2.23 33.62
C THR A 60 9.34 -1.59 32.40
N LEU A 61 9.22 -0.26 32.36
CA LEU A 61 8.67 0.43 31.18
C LEU A 61 9.51 0.19 29.91
N ALA A 62 10.84 0.14 30.04
CA ALA A 62 11.73 -0.13 28.91
C ALA A 62 11.60 -1.56 28.36
N THR A 63 11.41 -2.58 29.21
CA THR A 63 11.17 -3.95 28.75
C THR A 63 9.75 -4.13 28.21
N GLU A 64 8.75 -3.49 28.81
CA GLU A 64 7.35 -3.53 28.37
C GLU A 64 7.15 -2.81 27.01
N THR A 65 7.92 -1.75 26.73
CA THR A 65 7.97 -1.10 25.41
C THR A 65 8.58 -2.02 24.35
N LYS A 66 9.68 -2.71 24.68
CA LYS A 66 10.32 -3.69 23.77
C LYS A 66 9.41 -4.87 23.47
N LEU A 67 8.69 -5.37 24.46
CA LEU A 67 7.65 -6.40 24.31
C LEU A 67 6.62 -5.98 23.25
N HIS A 68 6.09 -4.76 23.35
CA HIS A 68 5.07 -4.27 22.43
C HIS A 68 5.59 -4.15 20.98
N ILE A 69 6.84 -3.71 20.78
CA ILE A 69 7.49 -3.66 19.47
C ILE A 69 7.64 -5.07 18.89
N ALA A 70 8.18 -6.02 19.66
CA ALA A 70 8.31 -7.41 19.22
C ALA A 70 6.96 -8.06 18.89
N GLN A 71 5.91 -7.78 19.67
CA GLN A 71 4.54 -8.25 19.40
C GLN A 71 4.02 -7.72 18.05
N LYS A 72 4.30 -6.45 17.72
CA LYS A 72 3.94 -5.84 16.44
C LYS A 72 4.71 -6.46 15.27
N GLU A 73 6.00 -6.72 15.44
CA GLU A 73 6.84 -7.40 14.44
C GLU A 73 6.38 -8.85 14.22
N LEU A 74 6.07 -9.60 15.27
CA LEU A 74 5.50 -10.94 15.17
C LEU A 74 4.19 -10.95 14.35
N ASN A 75 3.31 -9.99 14.60
CA ASN A 75 2.06 -9.88 13.84
C ASN A 75 2.32 -9.56 12.35
N LYS A 76 3.29 -8.68 12.05
CA LYS A 76 3.73 -8.41 10.66
C LYS A 76 4.27 -9.67 9.97
N PHE A 77 5.09 -10.48 10.66
CA PHE A 77 5.59 -11.74 10.07
C PHE A 77 4.49 -12.79 9.91
N LYS A 78 3.47 -12.83 10.77
CA LYS A 78 2.29 -13.70 10.61
C LYS A 78 1.46 -13.29 9.38
N GLU A 79 1.27 -12.00 9.15
CA GLU A 79 0.58 -11.48 7.96
C GLU A 79 1.38 -11.79 6.69
N GLN A 80 2.71 -11.57 6.70
CA GLN A 80 3.60 -11.94 5.60
C GLN A 80 3.65 -13.45 5.34
N LEU A 81 3.57 -14.28 6.39
CA LEU A 81 3.43 -15.73 6.28
C LEU A 81 2.11 -16.09 5.60
N HIS A 82 0.99 -15.56 6.08
CA HIS A 82 -0.33 -15.84 5.50
C HIS A 82 -0.39 -15.43 4.02
N ASN A 83 0.13 -14.25 3.67
CA ASN A 83 0.20 -13.79 2.29
C ASN A 83 1.05 -14.74 1.43
N ALA A 84 2.25 -15.14 1.89
CA ALA A 84 3.09 -16.10 1.19
C ALA A 84 2.43 -17.49 1.04
N GLU A 85 1.72 -17.97 2.06
CA GLU A 85 0.94 -19.21 2.01
C GLU A 85 -0.20 -19.12 0.99
N THR A 86 -0.94 -18.01 0.92
CA THR A 86 -2.00 -17.81 -0.08
C THR A 86 -1.44 -17.80 -1.51
N THR A 87 -0.31 -17.12 -1.76
CA THR A 87 0.40 -17.17 -3.04
C THR A 87 0.87 -18.59 -3.38
N ARG A 88 1.38 -19.35 -2.40
CA ARG A 88 1.79 -20.75 -2.61
C ARG A 88 0.61 -21.64 -2.99
N VAL A 89 -0.56 -21.44 -2.37
CA VAL A 89 -1.80 -22.18 -2.72
C VAL A 89 -2.27 -21.83 -4.14
N GLN A 90 -2.18 -20.56 -4.55
CA GLN A 90 -2.48 -20.14 -5.92
C GLN A 90 -1.51 -20.77 -6.93
N ALA A 91 -0.20 -20.70 -6.69
CA ALA A 91 0.81 -21.30 -7.55
C ALA A 91 0.66 -22.83 -7.66
N LEU A 92 0.27 -23.52 -6.58
CA LEU A 92 -0.06 -24.95 -6.61
C LEU A 92 -1.29 -25.25 -7.48
N ALA A 93 -2.33 -24.40 -7.42
CA ALA A 93 -3.52 -24.56 -8.25
C ALA A 93 -3.26 -24.28 -9.74
N GLU A 94 -2.39 -23.31 -10.05
CA GLU A 94 -1.93 -23.05 -11.42
C GLU A 94 -1.03 -24.18 -11.95
N LEU A 95 -0.15 -24.72 -11.10
CA LEU A 95 0.66 -25.88 -11.41
C LEU A 95 -0.20 -27.11 -11.72
N GLU A 96 -1.27 -27.37 -10.96
CA GLU A 96 -2.15 -28.51 -11.24
C GLU A 96 -2.88 -28.35 -12.57
N LYS A 97 -3.48 -27.18 -12.84
CA LYS A 97 -4.08 -26.85 -14.15
C LYS A 97 -3.08 -27.01 -15.30
N ALA A 98 -1.83 -26.60 -15.10
CA ALA A 98 -0.78 -26.73 -16.11
C ALA A 98 -0.36 -28.20 -16.33
N LYS A 99 -0.44 -29.07 -15.31
CA LYS A 99 -0.29 -30.53 -15.49
C LYS A 99 -1.47 -31.11 -16.26
N GLU A 100 -2.71 -30.79 -15.87
CA GLU A 100 -3.93 -31.25 -16.54
C GLU A 100 -3.93 -30.89 -18.02
N ALA A 101 -3.57 -29.64 -18.36
CA ALA A 101 -3.43 -29.20 -19.75
C ALA A 101 -2.32 -29.95 -20.51
N VAL A 102 -1.18 -30.25 -19.87
CA VAL A 102 -0.11 -31.08 -20.47
C VAL A 102 -0.58 -32.52 -20.70
N GLU A 103 -1.34 -33.11 -19.77
CA GLU A 103 -1.92 -34.45 -19.88
C GLU A 103 -2.93 -34.50 -21.05
N GLU A 104 -3.85 -33.54 -21.13
CA GLU A 104 -4.86 -33.43 -22.19
C GLU A 104 -4.22 -33.20 -23.57
N LEU A 105 -3.21 -32.30 -23.66
CA LEU A 105 -2.47 -32.09 -24.90
C LEU A 105 -1.64 -33.31 -25.30
N THR A 106 -1.16 -34.11 -24.35
CA THR A 106 -0.48 -35.39 -24.62
C THR A 106 -1.46 -36.40 -25.23
N GLN A 107 -2.66 -36.53 -24.67
CA GLN A 107 -3.72 -37.41 -25.21
C GLN A 107 -4.13 -36.98 -26.62
N LYS A 108 -4.37 -35.68 -26.84
CA LYS A 108 -4.68 -35.12 -28.17
C LYS A 108 -3.54 -35.33 -29.18
N LEU A 109 -2.28 -35.21 -28.74
CA LEU A 109 -1.10 -35.46 -29.58
C LEU A 109 -1.00 -36.91 -30.05
N ILE A 110 -1.35 -37.88 -29.19
CA ILE A 110 -1.41 -39.30 -29.54
C ILE A 110 -2.46 -39.52 -30.64
N THR A 111 -3.72 -39.12 -30.40
CA THR A 111 -4.83 -39.35 -31.35
C THR A 111 -4.62 -38.69 -32.71
N ILE A 112 -4.01 -37.50 -32.76
CA ILE A 112 -3.72 -36.82 -34.03
C ILE A 112 -2.51 -37.44 -34.74
N ASN A 113 -1.54 -38.01 -34.01
CA ASN A 113 -0.44 -38.72 -34.65
C ASN A 113 -0.90 -40.07 -35.24
N GLU A 114 -1.83 -40.77 -34.59
CA GLU A 114 -2.52 -41.96 -35.11
C GLU A 114 -3.31 -41.61 -36.38
N SER A 115 -4.19 -40.61 -36.32
CA SER A 115 -4.98 -40.14 -37.47
C SER A 115 -4.09 -39.68 -38.65
N LYS A 116 -2.94 -39.05 -38.37
CA LYS A 116 -1.95 -38.68 -39.39
C LYS A 116 -1.29 -39.90 -40.03
N GLU A 117 -1.08 -40.98 -39.28
CA GLU A 117 -0.55 -42.26 -39.82
C GLU A 117 -1.58 -42.99 -40.68
N GLU A 118 -2.85 -42.99 -40.28
CA GLU A 118 -3.97 -43.47 -41.12
C GLU A 118 -4.09 -42.65 -42.41
N ALA A 119 -4.05 -41.32 -42.31
CA ALA A 119 -4.08 -40.44 -43.48
C ALA A 119 -2.89 -40.69 -44.42
N LEU A 120 -1.69 -40.95 -43.89
CA LEU A 120 -0.54 -41.37 -44.69
C LEU A 120 -0.83 -42.66 -45.46
N LYS A 121 -1.29 -43.72 -44.78
CA LYS A 121 -1.64 -45.02 -45.41
C LYS A 121 -2.69 -44.85 -46.51
N VAL A 122 -3.73 -44.04 -46.27
CA VAL A 122 -4.76 -43.72 -47.27
C VAL A 122 -4.18 -42.94 -48.46
N THR A 123 -3.31 -41.94 -48.23
CA THR A 123 -2.65 -41.23 -49.34
C THR A 123 -1.75 -42.14 -50.18
N GLU A 124 -1.02 -43.08 -49.57
CA GLU A 124 -0.15 -44.02 -50.29
C GLU A 124 -0.95 -45.05 -51.09
N ALA A 125 -2.06 -45.54 -50.55
CA ALA A 125 -3.00 -46.41 -51.26
C ALA A 125 -3.62 -45.70 -52.48
N ALA A 126 -4.21 -44.51 -52.28
CA ALA A 126 -4.81 -43.72 -53.36
C ALA A 126 -3.77 -43.36 -54.44
N LYS A 127 -2.55 -42.96 -54.04
CA LYS A 127 -1.44 -42.69 -54.97
C LYS A 127 -1.05 -43.90 -55.82
N SER A 128 -1.11 -45.10 -55.23
CA SER A 128 -0.78 -46.35 -55.92
C SER A 128 -1.89 -46.73 -56.89
N GLN A 129 -3.16 -46.59 -56.49
CA GLN A 129 -4.32 -46.79 -57.36
C GLN A 129 -4.34 -45.82 -58.55
N THR A 130 -4.11 -44.52 -58.33
CA THR A 130 -4.03 -43.54 -59.43
C THR A 130 -2.94 -43.91 -60.43
N LYS A 131 -1.76 -44.34 -59.95
CA LYS A 131 -0.65 -44.77 -60.82
C LYS A 131 -0.95 -46.03 -61.63
N LEU A 132 -1.69 -46.99 -61.07
CA LEU A 132 -2.09 -48.21 -61.79
C LEU A 132 -3.06 -47.86 -62.92
N LEU A 133 -4.12 -47.10 -62.60
CA LEU A 133 -5.09 -46.64 -63.60
C LEU A 133 -4.43 -45.81 -64.71
N GLU A 134 -3.46 -44.96 -64.37
CA GLU A 134 -2.69 -44.14 -65.32
C GLU A 134 -1.71 -44.96 -66.19
N GLN A 135 -1.35 -46.19 -65.78
CA GLN A 135 -0.53 -47.13 -66.57
C GLN A 135 -1.37 -48.08 -67.43
N GLU A 136 -2.60 -48.43 -67.02
CA GLU A 136 -3.52 -49.34 -67.73
C GLU A 136 -4.32 -48.66 -68.87
N SER A 137 -3.75 -47.65 -69.52
CA SER A 137 -4.42 -46.87 -70.58
C SER A 137 -5.02 -47.78 -71.67
N PRO A 138 -6.35 -47.72 -71.93
CA PRO A 138 -6.99 -48.58 -72.91
C PRO A 138 -6.54 -48.25 -74.33
N MET A 139 -6.17 -49.28 -75.10
CA MET A 139 -5.62 -49.13 -76.46
C MET A 139 -6.68 -49.27 -77.58
N ASP A 140 -7.97 -49.24 -77.24
CA ASP A 140 -9.06 -49.48 -78.20
C ASP A 140 -10.26 -48.54 -77.97
N HIS A 141 -10.77 -47.95 -79.07
CA HIS A 141 -11.64 -46.77 -79.03
C HIS A 141 -13.14 -47.11 -79.10
N SER A 142 -13.78 -47.21 -77.93
CA SER A 142 -15.25 -47.10 -77.78
C SER A 142 -15.61 -46.71 -76.34
N GLU A 143 -16.90 -46.62 -76.00
CA GLU A 143 -17.51 -46.03 -74.79
C GLU A 143 -16.83 -46.31 -73.44
N LYS A 144 -16.04 -47.41 -73.32
CA LYS A 144 -15.17 -47.70 -72.17
C LYS A 144 -14.14 -46.60 -71.87
N ASP A 145 -13.66 -45.87 -72.88
CA ASP A 145 -12.67 -44.79 -72.73
C ASP A 145 -13.19 -43.66 -71.82
N VAL A 146 -14.50 -43.36 -71.88
CA VAL A 146 -15.15 -42.38 -71.00
C VAL A 146 -15.29 -42.93 -69.57
N SER A 147 -15.56 -44.23 -69.39
CA SER A 147 -15.64 -44.86 -68.06
C SER A 147 -14.29 -44.85 -67.35
N TRP A 148 -13.23 -45.34 -68.01
CA TRP A 148 -11.87 -45.36 -67.46
C TRP A 148 -11.39 -43.94 -67.10
N LYS A 149 -11.71 -42.94 -67.94
CA LYS A 149 -11.34 -41.56 -67.66
C LYS A 149 -12.05 -40.99 -66.43
N ASN A 150 -13.34 -41.25 -66.27
CA ASN A 150 -14.09 -40.90 -65.08
C ASN A 150 -13.56 -41.61 -63.82
N GLU A 151 -13.13 -42.87 -63.94
CA GLU A 151 -12.52 -43.65 -62.85
C GLU A 151 -11.13 -43.11 -62.46
N LEU A 152 -10.30 -42.72 -63.44
CA LEU A 152 -9.00 -42.09 -63.22
C LEU A 152 -9.14 -40.72 -62.56
N ASP A 153 -10.07 -39.89 -63.03
CA ASP A 153 -10.31 -38.56 -62.45
C ASP A 153 -10.95 -38.67 -61.05
N SER A 154 -11.83 -39.64 -60.81
CA SER A 154 -12.31 -39.99 -59.45
C SER A 154 -11.18 -40.46 -58.53
N ALA A 155 -10.25 -41.28 -59.01
CA ALA A 155 -9.07 -41.68 -58.23
C ALA A 155 -8.14 -40.49 -57.91
N ARG A 156 -8.00 -39.53 -58.85
CA ARG A 156 -7.26 -38.27 -58.63
C ARG A 156 -7.95 -37.37 -57.60
N GLU A 157 -9.27 -37.24 -57.64
CA GLU A 157 -10.05 -36.52 -56.63
C GLU A 157 -9.91 -37.16 -55.24
N GLN A 158 -9.98 -38.49 -55.15
CA GLN A 158 -9.75 -39.22 -53.90
C GLN A 158 -8.33 -39.03 -53.36
N TYR A 159 -7.31 -39.05 -54.22
CA TYR A 159 -5.93 -38.75 -53.83
C TYR A 159 -5.76 -37.30 -53.37
N ALA A 160 -6.36 -36.33 -54.05
CA ALA A 160 -6.35 -34.92 -53.64
C ALA A 160 -7.07 -34.70 -52.28
N ALA A 161 -8.21 -35.34 -52.07
CA ALA A 161 -8.93 -35.31 -50.80
C ALA A 161 -8.13 -35.96 -49.66
N ALA A 162 -7.44 -37.07 -49.94
CA ALA A 162 -6.54 -37.72 -48.98
C ALA A 162 -5.34 -36.83 -48.62
N LEU A 163 -4.72 -36.17 -49.60
CA LEU A 163 -3.64 -35.20 -49.36
C LEU A 163 -4.10 -34.02 -48.49
N SER A 164 -5.29 -33.48 -48.77
CA SER A 164 -5.88 -32.39 -47.97
C SER A 164 -6.09 -32.81 -46.51
N LYS A 165 -6.64 -34.00 -46.24
CA LYS A 165 -6.78 -34.56 -44.89
C LYS A 165 -5.42 -34.75 -44.20
N LEU A 166 -4.43 -35.26 -44.92
CA LEU A 166 -3.07 -35.43 -44.40
C LEU A 166 -2.42 -34.08 -44.03
N ASP A 167 -2.59 -33.04 -44.85
CA ASP A 167 -2.04 -31.71 -44.58
C ASP A 167 -2.77 -30.99 -43.44
N ALA A 168 -4.09 -31.19 -43.30
CA ALA A 168 -4.84 -30.76 -42.12
C ALA A 168 -4.31 -31.42 -40.84
N ALA A 169 -4.09 -32.73 -40.83
CA ALA A 169 -3.50 -33.45 -39.70
C ALA A 169 -2.07 -32.97 -39.37
N LYS A 170 -1.25 -32.65 -40.38
CA LYS A 170 0.08 -32.04 -40.17
C LYS A 170 0.01 -30.63 -39.57
N LEU A 171 -0.95 -29.80 -39.98
CA LEU A 171 -1.16 -28.46 -39.43
C LEU A 171 -1.57 -28.54 -37.95
N GLU A 172 -2.51 -29.42 -37.65
CA GLU A 172 -3.01 -29.61 -36.28
C GLU A 172 -1.92 -30.17 -35.34
N LEU A 173 -1.08 -31.09 -35.82
CA LEU A 173 0.10 -31.56 -35.10
C LEU A 173 1.07 -30.42 -34.74
N ARG A 174 1.24 -29.42 -35.62
CA ARG A 174 2.06 -28.22 -35.33
C ARG A 174 1.39 -27.32 -34.30
N ARG A 175 0.06 -27.16 -34.37
CA ARG A 175 -0.74 -26.38 -33.40
C ARG A 175 -0.58 -26.95 -31.99
N ILE A 176 -0.82 -28.26 -31.82
CA ILE A 176 -0.70 -28.93 -30.52
C ILE A 176 0.73 -28.91 -30.00
N ARG A 177 1.75 -29.10 -30.84
CA ARG A 177 3.15 -28.98 -30.40
C ARG A 177 3.49 -27.59 -29.86
N LYS A 178 2.95 -26.53 -30.46
CA LYS A 178 3.13 -25.16 -29.97
C LYS A 178 2.45 -24.98 -28.61
N GLU A 179 1.19 -25.43 -28.48
CA GLU A 179 0.42 -25.33 -27.24
C GLU A 179 1.03 -26.17 -26.11
N PHE A 180 1.54 -27.37 -26.42
CA PHE A 180 2.25 -28.23 -25.47
C PHE A 180 3.50 -27.55 -24.93
N ASN A 181 4.31 -26.93 -25.80
CA ASN A 181 5.48 -26.16 -25.37
C ASN A 181 5.07 -25.00 -24.45
N THR A 182 4.07 -24.19 -24.84
CA THR A 182 3.56 -23.09 -24.00
C THR A 182 2.99 -23.59 -22.66
N SER A 183 2.31 -24.73 -22.62
CA SER A 183 1.80 -25.33 -21.38
C SER A 183 2.92 -25.90 -20.50
N MET A 184 4.00 -26.42 -21.10
CA MET A 184 5.20 -26.85 -20.38
C MET A 184 5.98 -25.66 -19.81
N ASP A 185 6.11 -24.56 -20.57
CA ASP A 185 6.72 -23.31 -20.09
C ASP A 185 5.93 -22.72 -18.91
N ALA A 186 4.59 -22.72 -19.01
CA ALA A 186 3.70 -22.31 -17.91
C ALA A 186 3.85 -23.21 -16.68
N LYS A 187 3.94 -24.54 -16.87
CA LYS A 187 4.20 -25.51 -15.78
C LYS A 187 5.54 -25.25 -15.09
N VAL A 188 6.62 -24.96 -15.83
CA VAL A 188 7.92 -24.61 -15.26
C VAL A 188 7.85 -23.30 -14.47
N THR A 189 7.14 -22.29 -14.99
CA THR A 189 6.92 -21.01 -14.31
C THR A 189 6.15 -21.20 -12.99
N ALA A 190 5.07 -21.99 -13.00
CA ALA A 190 4.28 -22.28 -11.81
C ALA A 190 5.09 -23.06 -10.73
N ILE A 191 5.95 -24.01 -11.13
CA ILE A 191 6.90 -24.68 -10.21
C ILE A 191 7.85 -23.67 -9.57
N HIS A 192 8.39 -22.74 -10.36
CA HIS A 192 9.32 -21.73 -9.86
C HIS A 192 8.64 -20.79 -8.85
N GLN A 193 7.44 -20.32 -9.16
CA GLN A 193 6.63 -19.48 -8.27
C GLN A 193 6.21 -20.20 -6.98
N GLU A 194 5.84 -21.48 -7.06
CA GLU A 194 5.56 -22.31 -5.88
C GLU A 194 6.79 -22.40 -4.96
N PHE A 195 7.95 -22.67 -5.55
CA PHE A 195 9.21 -22.80 -4.82
C PHE A 195 9.64 -21.49 -4.14
N GLU A 196 9.50 -20.35 -4.81
CA GLU A 196 9.77 -19.03 -4.22
C GLU A 196 8.79 -18.68 -3.09
N ALA A 197 7.48 -18.85 -3.33
CA ALA A 197 6.45 -18.62 -2.33
C ALA A 197 6.63 -19.53 -1.10
N LYS A 198 7.05 -20.79 -1.33
CA LYS A 198 7.39 -21.73 -0.27
C LYS A 198 8.59 -21.28 0.56
N GLN A 199 9.71 -20.89 -0.07
CA GLN A 199 10.88 -20.40 0.66
C GLN A 199 10.56 -19.14 1.48
N LEU A 200 9.77 -18.22 0.93
CA LEU A 200 9.31 -17.03 1.66
C LEU A 200 8.42 -17.40 2.85
N SER A 201 7.49 -18.35 2.66
CA SER A 201 6.65 -18.91 3.73
C SER A 201 7.49 -19.53 4.84
N ASP A 202 8.42 -20.45 4.50
CA ASP A 202 9.25 -21.14 5.48
C ASP A 202 10.16 -20.16 6.26
N ALA A 203 10.76 -19.16 5.58
CA ALA A 203 11.57 -18.13 6.22
C ALA A 203 10.75 -17.17 7.12
N ASN A 204 9.52 -16.83 6.74
CA ASN A 204 8.63 -16.01 7.58
C ASN A 204 8.13 -16.79 8.80
N LYS A 205 7.85 -18.09 8.63
CA LYS A 205 7.48 -19.02 9.70
C LYS A 205 8.60 -19.15 10.73
N GLU A 206 9.84 -19.35 10.30
CA GLU A 206 11.00 -19.43 11.19
C GLU A 206 11.18 -18.13 12.00
N LYS A 207 11.13 -16.96 11.34
CA LYS A 207 11.20 -15.65 12.01
C LYS A 207 10.06 -15.45 13.01
N ALA A 208 8.83 -15.85 12.67
CA ALA A 208 7.69 -15.77 13.58
C ALA A 208 7.85 -16.70 14.80
N VAL A 209 8.38 -17.91 14.63
CA VAL A 209 8.69 -18.83 15.74
C VAL A 209 9.79 -18.26 16.64
N GLN A 210 10.85 -17.72 16.07
CA GLN A 210 11.94 -17.12 16.85
C GLN A 210 11.47 -15.88 17.63
N LEU A 211 10.73 -14.96 17.00
CA LEU A 211 10.14 -13.81 17.70
C LEU A 211 9.15 -14.22 18.79
N ALA A 212 8.34 -15.27 18.59
CA ALA A 212 7.45 -15.78 19.62
C ALA A 212 8.21 -16.32 20.84
N LYS A 213 9.36 -16.98 20.61
CA LYS A 213 10.26 -17.43 21.68
C LYS A 213 10.91 -16.26 22.42
N ASP A 214 11.37 -15.24 21.68
CA ASP A 214 11.99 -14.05 22.27
C ASP A 214 10.98 -13.22 23.09
N ILE A 215 9.72 -13.11 22.61
CA ILE A 215 8.60 -12.52 23.37
C ILE A 215 8.35 -13.28 24.67
N ALA A 216 8.32 -14.62 24.65
CA ALA A 216 8.14 -15.43 25.86
C ALA A 216 9.27 -15.19 26.88
N ALA A 217 10.53 -15.20 26.44
CA ALA A 217 11.68 -14.91 27.30
C ALA A 217 11.64 -13.47 27.87
N VAL A 218 11.19 -12.48 27.09
CA VAL A 218 11.00 -11.11 27.59
C VAL A 218 9.85 -11.05 28.61
N GLN A 219 8.74 -11.78 28.40
CA GLN A 219 7.64 -11.87 29.37
C GLN A 219 8.08 -12.51 30.69
N GLU A 220 8.84 -13.61 30.65
CA GLU A 220 9.44 -14.23 31.84
C GLU A 220 10.36 -13.23 32.58
N SER A 221 11.23 -12.52 31.84
CA SER A 221 12.09 -11.48 32.43
C SER A 221 11.28 -10.34 33.07
N LEU A 222 10.15 -9.95 32.47
CA LEU A 222 9.26 -8.91 32.98
C LEU A 222 8.58 -9.35 34.28
N VAL A 223 8.16 -10.62 34.37
CA VAL A 223 7.63 -11.23 35.60
C VAL A 223 8.69 -11.23 36.70
N HIS A 224 9.93 -11.67 36.40
CA HIS A 224 11.02 -11.64 37.37
C HIS A 224 11.35 -10.23 37.87
N VAL A 225 11.37 -9.22 36.99
CA VAL A 225 11.57 -7.83 37.41
C VAL A 225 10.40 -7.34 38.26
N LYS A 226 9.14 -7.63 37.89
CA LYS A 226 7.96 -7.23 38.67
C LYS A 226 7.98 -7.82 40.09
N LEU A 227 8.25 -9.13 40.22
CA LEU A 227 8.45 -9.81 41.51
C LEU A 227 9.58 -9.19 42.34
N ALA A 228 10.74 -8.93 41.73
CA ALA A 228 11.86 -8.29 42.42
C ALA A 228 11.52 -6.86 42.88
N THR A 229 10.69 -6.11 42.14
CA THR A 229 10.23 -4.79 42.56
C THR A 229 9.21 -4.82 43.70
N GLU A 230 8.29 -5.79 43.71
CA GLU A 230 7.35 -5.97 44.82
C GLU A 230 8.08 -6.38 46.09
N GLN A 231 9.04 -7.31 46.00
CA GLN A 231 9.87 -7.70 47.13
C GLN A 231 10.68 -6.51 47.69
N ALA A 232 11.33 -5.73 46.81
CA ALA A 232 12.07 -4.54 47.23
C ALA A 232 11.17 -3.49 47.90
N GLN A 233 9.94 -3.27 47.40
CA GLN A 233 8.96 -2.38 48.05
C GLN A 233 8.49 -2.91 49.40
N GLN A 234 8.29 -4.22 49.53
CA GLN A 234 7.92 -4.86 50.80
C GLN A 234 9.03 -4.67 51.84
N ASP A 235 10.29 -4.91 51.47
CA ASP A 235 11.41 -4.78 52.38
C ASP A 235 11.68 -3.31 52.74
N GLU A 236 11.52 -2.37 51.79
CA GLU A 236 11.57 -0.93 52.10
C GLU A 236 10.47 -0.53 53.09
N SER A 237 9.27 -1.12 52.99
CA SER A 237 8.17 -0.85 53.94
C SER A 237 8.47 -1.36 55.36
N LYS A 238 9.10 -2.54 55.49
CA LYS A 238 9.57 -3.09 56.77
C LYS A 238 10.62 -2.17 57.38
N ILE A 239 11.66 -1.84 56.63
CA ILE A 239 12.76 -0.96 57.08
C ILE A 239 12.23 0.41 57.53
N ARG A 240 11.28 1.01 56.81
CA ARG A 240 10.64 2.26 57.24
C ARG A 240 9.85 2.09 58.54
N SER A 241 9.13 0.98 58.73
CA SER A 241 8.39 0.72 59.97
C SER A 241 9.32 0.50 61.17
N GLU A 242 10.41 -0.25 61.02
CA GLU A 242 11.44 -0.46 62.04
C GLU A 242 12.18 0.83 62.39
N LYS A 243 12.51 1.65 61.38
CA LYS A 243 13.12 2.97 61.61
C LYS A 243 12.18 3.90 62.36
N GLU A 244 10.87 3.86 62.08
CA GLU A 244 9.87 4.67 62.77
C GLU A 244 9.67 4.22 64.23
N THR A 245 9.61 2.92 64.52
CA THR A 245 9.52 2.44 65.92
C THR A 245 10.79 2.78 66.71
N SER A 246 11.97 2.65 66.10
CA SER A 246 13.25 3.08 66.70
C SER A 246 13.26 4.57 66.98
N ARG A 247 12.83 5.41 66.02
CA ARG A 247 12.72 6.87 66.17
C ARG A 247 11.77 7.25 67.31
N GLN A 248 10.65 6.56 67.46
CA GLN A 248 9.71 6.77 68.56
C GLN A 248 10.31 6.39 69.92
N SER A 249 11.05 5.27 70.01
CA SER A 249 11.73 4.87 71.25
C SER A 249 12.82 5.86 71.67
N TYR A 250 13.65 6.35 70.73
CA TYR A 250 14.65 7.39 71.02
C TYR A 250 14.01 8.71 71.44
N LYS A 251 12.87 9.10 70.83
CA LYS A 251 12.14 10.31 71.23
C LYS A 251 11.60 10.21 72.67
N LEU A 252 11.13 9.03 73.10
CA LEU A 252 10.69 8.80 74.47
C LEU A 252 11.87 8.83 75.46
N ALA A 253 12.98 8.18 75.13
CA ALA A 253 14.19 8.18 75.96
C ALA A 253 14.82 9.57 76.11
N LEU A 254 14.77 10.40 75.06
CA LEU A 254 15.20 11.80 75.12
C LEU A 254 14.33 12.59 76.11
N ALA A 255 13.01 12.50 76.00
CA ALA A 255 12.07 13.20 76.89
C ALA A 255 12.20 12.74 78.36
N GLU A 256 12.48 11.45 78.61
CA GLU A 256 12.76 10.93 79.94
C GLU A 256 14.07 11.50 80.52
N ASN A 257 15.12 11.59 79.71
CA ASN A 257 16.39 12.19 80.12
C ASN A 257 16.29 13.71 80.34
N GLU A 258 15.52 14.43 79.51
CA GLU A 258 15.20 15.85 79.74
C GLU A 258 14.47 16.06 81.07
N ALA A 259 13.52 15.19 81.41
CA ALA A 259 12.83 15.22 82.71
C ALA A 259 13.79 14.95 83.89
N LYS A 260 14.69 13.97 83.78
CA LYS A 260 15.74 13.69 84.78
C LYS A 260 16.72 14.87 84.95
N LEU A 261 17.08 15.53 83.86
CA LEU A 261 17.97 16.70 83.88
C LEU A 261 17.28 17.90 84.53
N ALA A 262 15.97 18.07 84.28
CA ALA A 262 15.15 19.07 84.95
C ALA A 262 14.99 18.82 86.46
N SER A 263 14.85 17.56 86.92
CA SER A 263 14.85 17.26 88.36
C SER A 263 16.22 17.48 88.98
N LEU A 264 17.31 17.03 88.35
CA LEU A 264 18.66 17.20 88.89
C LEU A 264 19.06 18.68 89.04
N LYS A 265 18.58 19.55 88.14
CA LYS A 265 18.73 21.02 88.25
C LYS A 265 17.94 21.63 89.42
N LYS A 266 16.87 20.98 89.89
CA LYS A 266 16.07 21.43 91.04
C LYS A 266 16.72 21.03 92.36
N ASP A 267 17.47 19.93 92.37
CA ASP A 267 18.18 19.41 93.54
C ASP A 267 19.58 20.06 93.73
N PHE A 268 20.02 20.90 92.79
CA PHE A 268 21.28 21.66 92.88
C PHE A 268 21.16 22.80 93.91
N ASN A 269 21.94 22.73 94.99
CA ASN A 269 21.87 23.70 96.09
C ASN A 269 22.99 24.76 96.00
N PRO A 270 22.69 26.02 95.61
CA PRO A 270 23.71 27.02 95.30
C PRO A 270 24.46 27.57 96.53
N GLU A 271 23.81 27.65 97.70
CA GLU A 271 24.44 28.23 98.92
C GLU A 271 25.71 27.45 99.33
N LEU A 272 25.68 26.12 99.20
CA LEU A 272 26.78 25.24 99.60
C LEU A 272 28.01 25.42 98.69
N HIS A 273 27.81 25.79 97.43
CA HIS A 273 28.88 26.11 96.48
C HIS A 273 29.51 27.49 96.78
N GLU A 274 28.70 28.48 97.16
CA GLU A 274 29.18 29.83 97.48
C GLU A 274 29.92 29.89 98.83
N ASP A 275 29.49 29.10 99.82
CA ASP A 275 30.19 28.95 101.10
C ASP A 275 31.53 28.20 100.98
N LEU A 276 31.64 27.22 100.08
CA LEU A 276 32.91 26.57 99.76
C LEU A 276 33.90 27.56 99.11
N LYS A 277 33.40 28.45 98.25
CA LYS A 277 34.20 29.47 97.59
C LYS A 277 34.75 30.52 98.57
N LYS A 278 33.92 31.04 99.49
CA LYS A 278 34.38 32.01 100.50
C LYS A 278 35.44 31.44 101.44
N LYS A 279 35.34 30.15 101.79
CA LYS A 279 36.35 29.47 102.62
C LYS A 279 37.71 29.37 101.94
N LEU A 280 37.75 29.27 100.62
CA LEU A 280 39.00 29.26 99.85
C LEU A 280 39.70 30.63 99.94
N GLU A 281 38.96 31.71 99.68
CA GLU A 281 39.44 33.10 99.75
C GLU A 281 39.93 33.47 101.17
N GLU A 282 39.29 32.96 102.23
CA GLU A 282 39.72 33.15 103.62
C GLU A 282 41.01 32.36 103.96
N THR A 283 41.22 31.18 103.38
CA THR A 283 42.47 30.41 103.56
C THR A 283 43.67 31.05 102.86
N GLU A 284 43.47 31.68 101.70
CA GLU A 284 44.54 32.36 100.96
C GLU A 284 45.14 33.54 101.75
N ALA A 285 44.30 34.35 102.41
CA ALA A 285 44.77 35.47 103.23
C ALA A 285 45.57 35.07 104.49
N GLN A 286 45.40 33.84 104.99
CA GLN A 286 46.16 33.33 106.13
C GLN A 286 47.56 32.84 105.71
N ILE A 287 47.73 32.39 104.46
CA ILE A 287 48.99 31.91 103.91
C ILE A 287 50.02 33.05 103.80
N ASP A 288 49.59 34.24 103.35
CA ASP A 288 50.44 35.44 103.26
C ASP A 288 51.05 35.88 104.61
N ALA A 289 50.32 35.65 105.71
CA ALA A 289 50.82 35.96 107.06
C ALA A 289 51.90 34.98 107.52
N ILE A 290 51.79 33.70 107.13
CA ILE A 290 52.71 32.62 107.54
C ILE A 290 54.04 32.69 106.78
N GLN A 291 54.03 33.10 105.50
CA GLN A 291 55.26 33.30 104.69
C GLN A 291 56.26 34.26 105.34
N LYS A 292 55.80 35.19 106.19
CA LYS A 292 56.66 36.15 106.89
C LYS A 292 57.45 35.54 108.07
N GLN A 293 56.97 34.43 108.65
CA GLN A 293 57.62 33.71 109.76
C GLN A 293 58.56 32.59 109.29
N MET A 294 58.34 32.03 108.09
CA MET A 294 59.16 30.96 107.50
C MET A 294 60.65 31.32 107.33
N LYS A 295 61.02 32.60 107.35
CA LYS A 295 62.42 33.07 107.27
C LYS A 295 63.27 32.80 108.52
N GLU A 296 62.68 32.44 109.66
CA GLU A 296 63.42 32.21 110.90
C GLU A 296 63.84 30.75 111.16
N ALA A 297 63.35 29.77 110.37
CA ALA A 297 63.74 28.36 110.55
C ALA A 297 63.99 27.64 109.23
N ARG A 298 65.26 27.39 108.93
CA ARG A 298 65.79 26.63 107.76
C ARG A 298 65.40 25.14 107.71
N ALA A 299 64.39 24.72 108.47
CA ALA A 299 63.62 23.52 108.20
C ALA A 299 62.65 23.74 107.02
N SER A 300 62.16 24.99 106.86
CA SER A 300 61.38 25.44 105.70
C SER A 300 62.07 25.18 104.36
N ASP A 301 63.40 25.21 104.31
CA ASP A 301 64.14 25.11 103.03
C ASP A 301 63.98 23.72 102.39
N ILE A 302 63.80 22.64 103.17
CA ILE A 302 63.67 21.28 102.63
C ILE A 302 62.23 20.98 102.21
N GLU A 303 61.24 21.42 102.99
CA GLU A 303 59.82 21.21 102.69
C GLU A 303 59.32 22.18 101.61
N SER A 304 59.83 23.41 101.55
CA SER A 304 59.58 24.34 100.43
C SER A 304 60.22 23.88 99.13
N ILE A 305 61.43 23.30 99.17
CA ILE A 305 62.00 22.70 97.95
C ILE A 305 61.14 21.50 97.52
N ALA A 306 60.64 20.68 98.46
CA ALA A 306 59.74 19.58 98.14
C ALA A 306 58.43 20.04 97.47
N THR A 307 57.71 21.01 98.04
CA THR A 307 56.45 21.52 97.45
C THR A 307 56.70 22.20 96.10
N VAL A 308 57.73 23.03 95.98
CA VAL A 308 58.10 23.68 94.71
C VAL A 308 58.55 22.64 93.67
N THR A 309 59.22 21.54 94.06
CA THR A 309 59.49 20.45 93.10
C THR A 309 58.21 19.73 92.67
N THR A 310 57.25 19.48 93.56
CA THR A 310 55.96 18.87 93.15
C THR A 310 55.09 19.79 92.31
N GLU A 311 55.12 21.10 92.55
CA GLU A 311 54.46 22.10 91.70
C GLU A 311 55.17 22.26 90.35
N LEU A 312 56.50 22.21 90.32
CA LEU A 312 57.29 22.22 89.10
C LEU A 312 57.07 20.96 88.26
N ASP A 313 57.03 19.78 88.88
CA ASP A 313 56.72 18.52 88.21
C ASP A 313 55.26 18.49 87.73
N GLY A 314 54.31 19.02 88.51
CA GLY A 314 52.91 19.19 88.09
C GLY A 314 52.75 20.18 86.91
N ALA A 315 53.45 21.31 86.95
CA ALA A 315 53.49 22.28 85.85
C ALA A 315 54.18 21.70 84.60
N LYS A 316 55.19 20.85 84.78
CA LYS A 316 55.89 20.14 83.71
C LYS A 316 55.02 19.03 83.11
N GLU A 317 54.25 18.29 83.91
CA GLU A 317 53.21 17.38 83.41
C GLU A 317 52.10 18.12 82.66
N PHE A 318 51.67 19.29 83.14
CA PHE A 318 50.69 20.10 82.43
C PHE A 318 51.24 20.62 81.10
N LEU A 319 52.48 21.12 81.09
CA LEU A 319 53.15 21.54 79.86
C LEU A 319 53.35 20.38 78.88
N GLN A 320 53.68 19.19 79.38
CA GLN A 320 53.79 17.96 78.59
C GLN A 320 52.44 17.58 77.95
N LYS A 321 51.34 17.64 78.72
CA LYS A 321 49.97 17.44 78.19
C LYS A 321 49.61 18.48 77.13
N VAL A 322 49.94 19.76 77.34
CA VAL A 322 49.73 20.82 76.33
C VAL A 322 50.55 20.59 75.05
N VAL A 323 51.77 20.04 75.14
CA VAL A 323 52.58 19.66 73.97
C VAL A 323 52.02 18.41 73.27
N GLU A 324 51.48 17.44 74.02
CA GLU A 324 50.78 16.28 73.48
C GLU A 324 49.47 16.70 72.76
N GLU A 325 48.74 17.66 73.31
CA GLU A 325 47.58 18.29 72.67
C GLU A 325 47.97 19.11 71.42
N GLU A 326 49.05 19.92 71.46
CA GLU A 326 49.54 20.66 70.28
C GLU A 326 49.92 19.70 69.15
N THR A 327 50.62 18.61 69.47
CA THR A 327 51.04 17.61 68.49
C THR A 327 49.85 16.80 67.93
N SER A 328 48.85 16.47 68.75
CA SER A 328 47.59 15.89 68.29
C SER A 328 46.86 16.83 67.33
N LEU A 329 46.61 18.08 67.74
CA LEU A 329 45.92 19.09 66.92
C LEU A 329 46.68 19.41 65.63
N ARG A 330 48.01 19.41 65.65
CA ARG A 330 48.82 19.57 64.44
C ARG A 330 48.62 18.38 63.49
N SER A 331 48.59 17.15 64.00
CA SER A 331 48.33 15.96 63.18
C SER A 331 46.92 15.96 62.57
N GLU A 332 45.91 16.41 63.32
CA GLU A 332 44.54 16.59 62.83
C GLU A 332 44.45 17.66 61.74
N LEU A 333 45.14 18.79 61.92
CA LEU A 333 45.23 19.85 60.91
C LEU A 333 45.95 19.39 59.63
N GLU A 334 46.97 18.54 59.74
CA GLU A 334 47.65 17.95 58.58
C GLU A 334 46.75 16.93 57.86
N SER A 335 46.01 16.10 58.60
CA SER A 335 44.97 15.22 58.05
C SER A 335 43.88 16.00 57.31
N LEU A 336 43.36 17.08 57.92
CA LEU A 336 42.31 17.91 57.33
C LEU A 336 42.80 18.65 56.07
N LYS A 337 44.06 19.12 56.05
CA LYS A 337 44.68 19.70 54.85
C LYS A 337 44.77 18.68 53.71
N LEU A 338 45.17 17.44 54.01
CA LEU A 338 45.26 16.37 53.02
C LEU A 338 43.87 16.03 52.44
N GLN A 339 42.85 15.90 53.30
CA GLN A 339 41.46 15.70 52.88
C GLN A 339 40.95 16.84 51.99
N LEU A 340 41.24 18.10 52.35
CA LEU A 340 40.87 19.27 51.55
C LEU A 340 41.58 19.31 50.19
N GLU A 341 42.81 18.80 50.09
CA GLU A 341 43.50 18.68 48.80
C GLU A 341 42.95 17.53 47.94
N ILE A 342 42.53 16.42 48.54
CA ILE A 342 41.83 15.33 47.86
C ILE A 342 40.48 15.83 47.31
N LEU A 343 39.65 16.46 48.14
CA LEU A 343 38.35 17.02 47.74
C LEU A 343 38.49 18.08 46.62
N LYS A 344 39.57 18.87 46.61
CA LYS A 344 39.86 19.79 45.49
C LYS A 344 40.11 19.08 44.17
N LYS A 345 40.82 17.95 44.19
CA LYS A 345 41.10 17.13 42.99
C LYS A 345 39.80 16.47 42.49
N GLU A 346 39.04 15.85 43.39
CA GLU A 346 37.73 15.26 43.08
C GLU A 346 36.75 16.28 42.49
N ASN A 347 36.68 17.49 43.06
CA ASN A 347 35.85 18.57 42.52
C ASN A 347 36.28 19.01 41.11
N SER A 348 37.59 19.06 40.82
CA SER A 348 38.07 19.36 39.46
C SER A 348 37.75 18.25 38.45
N GLU A 349 37.80 16.98 38.87
CA GLU A 349 37.44 15.83 38.03
C GLU A 349 35.94 15.78 37.75
N LEU A 350 35.11 16.10 38.73
CA LEU A 350 33.67 16.25 38.56
C LEU A 350 33.34 17.40 37.60
N GLN A 351 33.98 18.56 37.74
CA GLN A 351 33.78 19.69 36.84
C GLN A 351 34.08 19.37 35.37
N VAL A 352 35.11 18.55 35.10
CA VAL A 352 35.42 18.06 33.75
C VAL A 352 34.32 17.12 33.23
N LYS A 353 33.87 16.16 34.06
CA LYS A 353 32.79 15.23 33.68
C LYS A 353 31.46 15.94 33.43
N ASP A 354 31.11 16.95 34.24
CA ASP A 354 29.92 17.76 34.03
C ASP A 354 29.98 18.44 32.65
N ALA A 355 31.09 19.10 32.32
CA ALA A 355 31.29 19.72 31.00
C ALA A 355 31.23 18.72 29.83
N GLU A 356 31.77 17.51 29.99
CA GLU A 356 31.64 16.43 29.01
C GLU A 356 30.17 16.00 28.81
N THR A 357 29.41 15.86 29.90
CA THR A 357 27.98 15.50 29.82
C THR A 357 27.11 16.62 29.24
N GLU A 358 27.42 17.89 29.52
CA GLU A 358 26.75 19.04 28.88
C GLU A 358 27.02 19.07 27.37
N ALA A 359 28.28 18.83 26.95
CA ALA A 359 28.63 18.74 25.53
C ALA A 359 27.91 17.57 24.83
N LEU A 360 27.80 16.41 25.49
CA LEU A 360 27.04 15.26 25.00
C LEU A 360 25.54 15.59 24.87
N ALA A 361 24.94 16.22 25.89
CA ALA A 361 23.55 16.64 25.89
C ALA A 361 23.25 17.63 24.76
N GLY A 362 24.14 18.61 24.54
CA GLY A 362 24.06 19.55 23.41
C GLY A 362 24.13 18.84 22.05
N ASN A 363 25.03 17.87 21.89
CA ASN A 363 25.14 17.08 20.66
C ASN A 363 23.86 16.26 20.37
N LEU A 364 23.29 15.64 21.41
CA LEU A 364 22.03 14.91 21.32
C LEU A 364 20.85 15.85 20.99
N HIS A 365 20.81 17.05 21.56
CA HIS A 365 19.79 18.05 21.25
C HIS A 365 19.84 18.49 19.77
N LEU A 366 21.04 18.75 19.23
CA LEU A 366 21.22 19.09 17.81
C LEU A 366 20.79 17.95 16.88
N LYS A 367 21.14 16.70 17.20
CA LYS A 367 20.66 15.51 16.46
C LYS A 367 19.14 15.40 16.50
N LEU A 368 18.52 15.62 17.67
CA LEU A 368 17.07 15.57 17.83
C LEU A 368 16.36 16.68 17.03
N GLN A 369 16.89 17.91 17.02
CA GLN A 369 16.35 18.98 16.17
C GLN A 369 16.47 18.64 14.68
N LYS A 370 17.63 18.12 14.24
CA LYS A 370 17.83 17.68 12.86
C LYS A 370 16.82 16.62 12.44
N CYS A 371 16.71 15.52 13.20
CA CYS A 371 15.74 14.47 12.91
C CYS A 371 14.28 14.96 12.95
N LYS A 372 13.96 15.94 13.81
CA LYS A 372 12.63 16.57 13.83
C LYS A 372 12.35 17.33 12.52
N SER A 373 13.32 18.11 12.03
CA SER A 373 13.18 18.85 10.75
C SER A 373 13.09 17.91 9.54
N GLU A 374 13.86 16.82 9.55
CA GLU A 374 13.79 15.77 8.52
C GLU A 374 12.42 15.09 8.52
N LEU A 375 11.90 14.71 9.69
CA LEU A 375 10.54 14.15 9.84
C LEU A 375 9.46 15.12 9.34
N GLU A 376 9.54 16.40 9.69
CA GLU A 376 8.56 17.41 9.25
C GLU A 376 8.56 17.57 7.72
N SER A 377 9.74 17.57 7.09
CA SER A 377 9.85 17.56 5.62
C SER A 377 9.30 16.28 4.97
N ALA A 378 9.50 15.12 5.59
CA ALA A 378 8.97 13.85 5.13
C ALA A 378 7.44 13.79 5.22
N MET A 379 6.85 14.27 6.32
CA MET A 379 5.40 14.39 6.50
C MET A 379 4.77 15.32 5.45
N LEU A 380 5.42 16.44 5.11
CA LEU A 380 4.96 17.31 4.03
C LEU A 380 5.02 16.62 2.66
N ALA A 381 6.09 15.88 2.36
CA ALA A 381 6.21 15.10 1.13
C ALA A 381 5.16 13.98 1.05
N GLU A 382 4.90 13.27 2.15
CA GLU A 382 3.86 12.24 2.26
C GLU A 382 2.46 12.83 2.07
N SER A 383 2.14 13.95 2.71
CA SER A 383 0.83 14.61 2.53
C SER A 383 0.56 15.00 1.07
N LYS A 384 1.59 15.46 0.36
CA LYS A 384 1.51 15.77 -1.07
C LYS A 384 1.34 14.51 -1.91
N ALA A 385 2.08 13.44 -1.61
CA ALA A 385 1.95 12.16 -2.29
C ALA A 385 0.54 11.53 -2.08
N SER A 386 0.00 11.62 -0.86
CA SER A 386 -1.37 11.20 -0.53
C SER A 386 -2.38 11.95 -1.40
N SER A 387 -2.32 13.29 -1.46
CA SER A 387 -3.25 14.06 -2.30
C SER A 387 -3.20 13.65 -3.78
N THR A 388 -2.01 13.39 -4.33
CA THR A 388 -1.90 12.88 -5.72
C THR A 388 -2.41 11.44 -5.89
N SER A 389 -2.39 10.63 -4.84
CA SER A 389 -2.98 9.28 -4.83
C SER A 389 -4.50 9.33 -4.75
N ASP A 390 -5.05 10.27 -3.98
CA ASP A 390 -6.49 10.51 -3.85
C ASP A 390 -7.09 11.03 -5.17
N ASP A 391 -6.38 11.95 -5.84
CA ASP A 391 -6.71 12.43 -7.20
C ASP A 391 -6.71 11.28 -8.22
N LEU A 392 -5.67 10.43 -8.21
CA LEU A 392 -5.56 9.28 -9.12
C LEU A 392 -6.63 8.21 -8.85
N THR A 393 -6.98 8.00 -7.58
CA THR A 393 -8.07 7.10 -7.17
C THR A 393 -9.42 7.62 -7.66
N SER A 394 -9.65 8.93 -7.55
CA SER A 394 -10.86 9.60 -8.05
C SER A 394 -10.98 9.49 -9.57
N ALA A 395 -9.88 9.68 -10.30
CA ALA A 395 -9.84 9.51 -11.76
C ALA A 395 -10.09 8.06 -12.20
N LEU A 396 -9.56 7.07 -11.48
CA LEU A 396 -9.84 5.65 -11.73
C LEU A 396 -11.32 5.30 -11.48
N GLN A 397 -11.91 5.82 -10.40
CA GLN A 397 -13.33 5.65 -10.11
C GLN A 397 -14.20 6.24 -11.23
N GLN A 398 -13.90 7.48 -11.68
CA GLN A 398 -14.59 8.09 -12.81
C GLN A 398 -14.48 7.25 -14.10
N LEU A 399 -13.27 6.83 -14.49
CA LEU A 399 -13.05 6.00 -15.68
C LEU A 399 -13.80 4.66 -15.60
N SER A 400 -13.87 4.04 -14.41
CA SER A 400 -14.64 2.81 -14.22
C SER A 400 -16.14 3.02 -14.37
N ALA A 401 -16.68 4.15 -13.89
CA ALA A 401 -18.08 4.50 -14.04
C ALA A 401 -18.44 4.81 -15.50
N GLU A 402 -17.58 5.55 -16.22
CA GLU A 402 -17.73 5.83 -17.66
C GLU A 402 -17.67 4.54 -18.49
N SER A 403 -16.72 3.65 -18.20
CA SER A 403 -16.62 2.33 -18.85
C SER A 403 -17.87 1.46 -18.64
N LEU A 404 -18.41 1.42 -17.40
CA LEU A 404 -19.64 0.70 -17.09
C LEU A 404 -20.88 1.32 -17.75
N SER A 405 -20.92 2.64 -17.97
CA SER A 405 -21.99 3.27 -18.76
C SER A 405 -21.88 2.87 -20.23
N ALA A 406 -20.69 3.00 -20.82
CA ALA A 406 -20.44 2.63 -22.21
C ALA A 406 -20.74 1.15 -22.50
N GLN A 407 -20.46 0.24 -21.55
CA GLN A 407 -20.84 -1.16 -21.67
C GLN A 407 -22.37 -1.35 -21.70
N LYS A 408 -23.11 -0.71 -20.78
CA LYS A 408 -24.58 -0.77 -20.76
C LYS A 408 -25.19 -0.20 -22.03
N GLU A 409 -24.70 0.93 -22.50
CA GLU A 409 -25.13 1.55 -23.75
C GLU A 409 -24.86 0.63 -24.95
N ALA A 410 -23.71 -0.05 -24.99
CA ALA A 410 -23.41 -1.06 -26.02
C ALA A 410 -24.31 -2.30 -25.94
N GLU A 411 -24.64 -2.78 -24.73
CA GLU A 411 -25.58 -3.89 -24.52
C GLU A 411 -27.00 -3.51 -24.94
N GLU A 412 -27.48 -2.30 -24.61
CA GLU A 412 -28.76 -1.78 -25.09
C GLU A 412 -28.82 -1.63 -26.62
N MET A 413 -27.74 -1.13 -27.23
CA MET A 413 -27.65 -0.99 -28.69
C MET A 413 -27.61 -2.36 -29.38
N LYS A 414 -26.97 -3.37 -28.76
CA LYS A 414 -27.01 -4.75 -29.24
C LYS A 414 -28.43 -5.31 -29.18
N MET A 415 -29.14 -5.16 -28.05
CA MET A 415 -30.52 -5.64 -27.92
C MET A 415 -31.44 -5.01 -28.99
N LYS A 416 -31.32 -3.70 -29.24
CA LYS A 416 -32.05 -3.01 -30.33
C LYS A 416 -31.67 -3.52 -31.72
N ALA A 417 -30.40 -3.84 -31.96
CA ALA A 417 -29.95 -4.40 -33.23
C ALA A 417 -30.48 -5.84 -33.45
N ASP A 418 -30.52 -6.67 -32.41
CA ASP A 418 -31.09 -8.03 -32.46
C ASP A 418 -32.62 -7.99 -32.65
N GLU A 419 -33.32 -7.02 -32.04
CA GLU A 419 -34.75 -6.76 -32.24
C GLU A 419 -35.06 -6.34 -33.69
N LEU A 420 -34.37 -5.31 -34.22
CA LEU A 420 -34.49 -4.88 -35.62
C LEU A 420 -34.14 -6.00 -36.61
N ARG A 421 -33.18 -6.86 -36.28
CA ARG A 421 -32.85 -8.06 -37.08
C ARG A 421 -34.01 -9.05 -37.10
N SER A 422 -34.66 -9.30 -35.97
CA SER A 422 -35.83 -10.17 -35.89
C SER A 422 -37.02 -9.60 -36.67
N GLU A 423 -37.25 -8.29 -36.60
CA GLU A 423 -38.26 -7.59 -37.40
C GLU A 423 -37.96 -7.70 -38.90
N ALA A 424 -36.70 -7.53 -39.31
CA ALA A 424 -36.28 -7.69 -40.70
C ALA A 424 -36.45 -9.12 -41.23
N GLU A 425 -36.16 -10.16 -40.43
CA GLU A 425 -36.44 -11.55 -40.83
C GLU A 425 -37.95 -11.84 -40.91
N ALA A 426 -38.75 -11.31 -39.98
CA ALA A 426 -40.21 -11.40 -40.07
C ALA A 426 -40.74 -10.71 -41.34
N ALA A 427 -40.23 -9.52 -41.66
CA ALA A 427 -40.58 -8.80 -42.89
C ALA A 427 -40.22 -9.62 -44.15
N LYS A 428 -39.04 -10.26 -44.21
CA LYS A 428 -38.68 -11.17 -45.32
C LYS A 428 -39.64 -12.34 -45.47
N ILE A 429 -40.09 -12.95 -44.37
CA ILE A 429 -41.08 -14.04 -44.43
C ILE A 429 -42.39 -13.52 -45.02
N THR A 430 -42.89 -12.37 -44.55
CA THR A 430 -44.13 -11.78 -45.10
C THR A 430 -43.98 -11.37 -46.58
N LEU A 431 -42.79 -10.94 -47.01
CA LEU A 431 -42.49 -10.64 -48.40
C LEU A 431 -42.51 -11.92 -49.25
N ALA A 432 -41.83 -12.98 -48.82
CA ALA A 432 -41.83 -14.26 -49.54
C ALA A 432 -43.25 -14.87 -49.65
N GLU A 433 -44.07 -14.76 -48.61
CA GLU A 433 -45.49 -15.12 -48.68
C GLU A 433 -46.27 -14.26 -49.69
N ALA A 434 -46.00 -12.96 -49.75
CA ALA A 434 -46.63 -12.05 -50.71
C ALA A 434 -46.20 -12.35 -52.15
N GLU A 435 -44.92 -12.70 -52.38
CA GLU A 435 -44.39 -13.15 -53.67
C GLU A 435 -45.07 -14.45 -54.14
N VAL A 436 -45.26 -15.43 -53.25
CA VAL A 436 -46.00 -16.66 -53.58
C VAL A 436 -47.46 -16.35 -53.93
N LYS A 437 -48.13 -15.49 -53.15
CA LYS A 437 -49.51 -15.04 -53.44
C LYS A 437 -49.60 -14.31 -54.79
N LEU A 438 -48.60 -13.48 -55.12
CA LEU A 438 -48.50 -12.80 -56.41
C LEU A 438 -48.29 -13.78 -57.57
N GLN A 439 -47.43 -14.80 -57.42
CA GLN A 439 -47.24 -15.83 -58.44
C GLN A 439 -48.51 -16.68 -58.68
N VAL A 440 -49.34 -16.90 -57.66
CA VAL A 440 -50.65 -17.55 -57.83
C VAL A 440 -51.58 -16.62 -58.60
N ALA A 441 -51.74 -15.37 -58.16
CA ALA A 441 -52.60 -14.38 -58.82
C ALA A 441 -52.20 -14.11 -60.29
N LEU A 442 -50.91 -14.18 -60.63
CA LEU A 442 -50.43 -14.09 -62.02
C LEU A 442 -50.87 -15.29 -62.86
N ARG A 443 -50.74 -16.53 -62.34
CA ARG A 443 -51.24 -17.74 -63.04
C ARG A 443 -52.75 -17.71 -63.21
N ASP A 444 -53.49 -17.30 -62.19
CA ASP A 444 -54.95 -17.17 -62.25
C ASP A 444 -55.36 -16.12 -63.29
N ALA A 445 -54.63 -15.00 -63.39
CA ALA A 445 -54.85 -13.97 -64.41
C ALA A 445 -54.47 -14.44 -65.84
N GLU A 446 -53.43 -15.25 -65.99
CA GLU A 446 -53.07 -15.90 -67.26
C GLU A 446 -54.14 -16.92 -67.68
N GLU A 447 -54.64 -17.74 -66.75
CA GLU A 447 -55.74 -18.67 -67.01
C GLU A 447 -57.04 -17.92 -67.35
N ALA A 448 -57.34 -16.83 -66.65
CA ALA A 448 -58.48 -15.97 -66.97
C ALA A 448 -58.37 -15.37 -68.38
N LYS A 449 -57.19 -14.90 -68.81
CA LYS A 449 -56.94 -14.48 -70.20
C LYS A 449 -57.04 -15.63 -71.21
N ALA A 450 -56.60 -16.84 -70.84
CA ALA A 450 -56.79 -18.02 -71.68
C ALA A 450 -58.29 -18.40 -71.79
N ALA A 451 -59.08 -18.22 -70.73
CA ALA A 451 -60.52 -18.41 -70.76
C ALA A 451 -61.22 -17.32 -71.58
N GLU A 452 -60.81 -16.06 -71.44
CA GLU A 452 -61.30 -14.92 -72.22
C GLU A 452 -61.04 -15.14 -73.72
N THR A 453 -59.81 -15.50 -74.11
CA THR A 453 -59.49 -15.77 -75.52
C THR A 453 -60.22 -16.99 -76.08
N ARG A 454 -60.44 -18.05 -75.29
CA ARG A 454 -61.33 -19.17 -75.68
C ARG A 454 -62.77 -18.70 -75.88
N ALA A 455 -63.31 -17.86 -74.98
CA ALA A 455 -64.65 -17.32 -75.09
C ALA A 455 -64.80 -16.39 -76.31
N LEU A 456 -63.81 -15.53 -76.58
CA LEU A 456 -63.76 -14.69 -77.77
C LEU A 456 -63.70 -15.52 -79.06
N ASN A 457 -62.92 -16.60 -79.08
CA ASN A 457 -62.90 -17.53 -80.21
C ASN A 457 -64.24 -18.25 -80.40
N GLN A 458 -64.90 -18.70 -79.33
CA GLN A 458 -66.24 -19.28 -79.40
C GLN A 458 -67.29 -18.26 -79.87
N ILE A 459 -67.23 -17.01 -79.39
CA ILE A 459 -68.08 -15.92 -79.88
C ILE A 459 -67.83 -15.69 -81.37
N LYS A 460 -66.57 -15.71 -81.81
CA LYS A 460 -66.20 -15.56 -83.22
C LYS A 460 -66.74 -16.72 -84.06
N GLU A 461 -66.51 -17.97 -83.67
CA GLU A 461 -67.06 -19.17 -84.34
C GLU A 461 -68.58 -19.15 -84.38
N LEU A 462 -69.26 -18.78 -83.29
CA LEU A 462 -70.71 -18.65 -83.25
C LEU A 462 -71.20 -17.49 -84.12
N SER A 463 -70.46 -16.40 -84.23
CA SER A 463 -70.78 -15.27 -85.11
C SER A 463 -70.56 -15.61 -86.58
N GLU A 464 -69.50 -16.36 -86.91
CA GLU A 464 -69.21 -16.86 -88.26
C GLU A 464 -70.23 -17.93 -88.65
N LYS A 465 -70.63 -18.81 -87.73
CA LYS A 465 -71.71 -19.78 -87.91
C LYS A 465 -73.08 -19.11 -88.04
N ALA A 466 -73.37 -18.07 -87.26
CA ALA A 466 -74.60 -17.28 -87.40
C ALA A 466 -74.62 -16.50 -88.71
N ASN A 467 -73.49 -15.94 -89.15
CA ASN A 467 -73.35 -15.29 -90.44
C ASN A 467 -73.41 -16.29 -91.59
N ALA A 468 -72.88 -17.51 -91.43
CA ALA A 468 -72.97 -18.61 -92.39
C ALA A 468 -74.41 -19.15 -92.50
N VAL A 469 -75.14 -19.29 -91.39
CA VAL A 469 -76.57 -19.61 -91.40
C VAL A 469 -77.36 -18.48 -92.03
N ARG A 470 -77.05 -17.21 -91.72
CA ARG A 470 -77.66 -16.01 -92.31
C ARG A 470 -77.33 -15.83 -93.79
N SER A 471 -76.22 -16.38 -94.29
CA SER A 471 -75.91 -16.44 -95.74
C SER A 471 -76.47 -17.70 -96.42
N SER A 472 -76.65 -18.80 -95.69
CA SER A 472 -77.36 -20.02 -96.14
C SER A 472 -78.88 -19.86 -96.15
N THR A 473 -79.40 -18.86 -95.42
CA THR A 473 -80.80 -18.40 -95.42
C THR A 473 -80.88 -16.93 -95.86
N SER A 474 -80.08 -16.56 -96.87
CA SER A 474 -80.18 -15.26 -97.52
C SER A 474 -81.01 -15.35 -98.79
N GLU A 475 -82.34 -15.33 -98.63
CA GLU A 475 -83.18 -14.70 -99.66
C GLU A 475 -82.86 -13.20 -99.66
N SER A 476 -82.03 -12.79 -100.61
CA SER A 476 -81.75 -11.38 -100.88
C SER A 476 -83.06 -10.67 -101.27
N GLY A 477 -83.62 -9.86 -100.36
CA GLY A 477 -84.81 -9.05 -100.67
C GLY A 477 -85.70 -8.64 -99.50
N ALA A 478 -85.58 -9.26 -98.32
CA ALA A 478 -86.43 -8.92 -97.17
C ALA A 478 -86.13 -7.54 -96.57
N LYS A 479 -86.86 -6.51 -97.02
CA LYS A 479 -86.84 -5.16 -96.43
C LYS A 479 -87.53 -5.16 -95.06
N ILE A 480 -86.80 -5.58 -94.02
CA ILE A 480 -87.29 -5.59 -92.64
C ILE A 480 -87.69 -4.16 -92.24
N THR A 481 -88.99 -3.94 -92.11
CA THR A 481 -89.57 -2.64 -91.74
C THR A 481 -89.85 -2.67 -90.25
N ILE A 482 -88.79 -2.52 -89.45
CA ILE A 482 -88.89 -2.27 -88.00
C ILE A 482 -89.56 -0.93 -87.75
N SER A 483 -90.43 -0.85 -86.75
CA SER A 483 -91.04 0.40 -86.33
C SER A 483 -89.99 1.37 -85.78
N ARG A 484 -90.31 2.68 -85.79
CA ARG A 484 -89.42 3.69 -85.19
C ARG A 484 -89.16 3.38 -83.71
N GLU A 485 -90.18 2.93 -82.99
CA GLU A 485 -90.14 2.58 -81.57
C GLU A 485 -89.24 1.35 -81.31
N GLU A 486 -89.26 0.35 -82.18
CA GLU A 486 -88.35 -0.81 -82.10
C GLU A 486 -86.89 -0.43 -82.42
N TYR A 487 -86.67 0.42 -83.43
CA TYR A 487 -85.34 0.94 -83.75
C TYR A 487 -84.77 1.78 -82.60
N GLU A 488 -85.57 2.70 -82.05
CA GLU A 488 -85.20 3.52 -80.89
C GLU A 488 -84.97 2.65 -79.64
N SER A 489 -85.78 1.61 -79.42
CA SER A 489 -85.56 0.67 -78.32
C SER A 489 -84.29 -0.16 -78.50
N LEU A 490 -83.93 -0.54 -79.73
CA LEU A 490 -82.72 -1.31 -80.00
C LEU A 490 -81.47 -0.41 -79.93
N SER A 491 -81.52 0.82 -80.46
CA SER A 491 -80.47 1.83 -80.32
C SER A 491 -80.21 2.12 -78.84
N ARG A 492 -81.27 2.35 -78.05
CA ARG A 492 -81.14 2.60 -76.62
C ARG A 492 -80.50 1.42 -75.87
N LYS A 493 -80.84 0.17 -76.23
CA LYS A 493 -80.17 -1.02 -75.66
C LYS A 493 -78.69 -1.13 -76.07
N VAL A 494 -78.34 -0.72 -77.29
CA VAL A 494 -76.93 -0.65 -77.73
C VAL A 494 -76.19 0.42 -76.93
N GLU A 495 -76.74 1.63 -76.80
CA GLU A 495 -76.17 2.72 -76.01
C GLU A 495 -76.05 2.37 -74.51
N GLU A 496 -77.03 1.67 -73.94
CA GLU A 496 -77.01 1.15 -72.57
C GLU A 496 -75.90 0.11 -72.39
N SER A 497 -75.73 -0.80 -73.36
CA SER A 497 -74.65 -1.80 -73.35
C SER A 497 -73.27 -1.15 -73.54
N GLU A 498 -73.17 -0.16 -74.42
CA GLU A 498 -71.93 0.59 -74.70
C GLU A 498 -71.47 1.36 -73.45
N LYS A 499 -72.37 2.11 -72.82
CA LYS A 499 -72.13 2.77 -71.52
C LYS A 499 -71.76 1.78 -70.43
N LEU A 500 -72.36 0.59 -70.40
CA LEU A 500 -72.03 -0.45 -69.42
C LEU A 500 -70.62 -1.03 -69.68
N THR A 501 -70.19 -1.15 -70.94
CA THR A 501 -68.80 -1.52 -71.26
C THR A 501 -67.80 -0.41 -70.99
N GLU A 502 -68.13 0.84 -71.33
CA GLU A 502 -67.29 2.02 -71.05
C GLU A 502 -67.08 2.21 -69.55
N MET A 503 -68.15 2.08 -68.75
CA MET A 503 -68.07 2.15 -67.28
C MET A 503 -67.25 0.99 -66.67
N LYS A 504 -67.29 -0.21 -67.27
CA LYS A 504 -66.40 -1.33 -66.88
C LYS A 504 -64.93 -1.06 -67.24
N VAL A 505 -64.66 -0.51 -68.42
CA VAL A 505 -63.30 -0.13 -68.84
C VAL A 505 -62.76 0.99 -67.94
N ALA A 506 -63.55 2.02 -67.66
CA ALA A 506 -63.18 3.10 -66.74
C ALA A 506 -62.88 2.58 -65.32
N ALA A 507 -63.70 1.66 -64.80
CA ALA A 507 -63.44 1.02 -63.50
C ALA A 507 -62.14 0.19 -63.50
N ALA A 508 -61.86 -0.56 -64.58
CA ALA A 508 -60.61 -1.31 -64.72
C ALA A 508 -59.38 -0.39 -64.85
N MET A 509 -59.49 0.71 -65.60
CA MET A 509 -58.43 1.73 -65.70
C MET A 509 -58.15 2.39 -64.36
N ALA A 510 -59.19 2.76 -63.60
CA ALA A 510 -59.03 3.32 -62.26
C ALA A 510 -58.34 2.34 -61.28
N GLN A 511 -58.63 1.03 -61.38
CA GLN A 511 -57.91 0.02 -60.61
C GLN A 511 -56.43 -0.08 -61.02
N VAL A 512 -56.12 -0.05 -62.32
CA VAL A 512 -54.73 -0.05 -62.83
C VAL A 512 -53.97 1.19 -62.37
N GLU A 513 -54.59 2.37 -62.39
CA GLU A 513 -53.98 3.61 -61.90
C GLU A 513 -53.76 3.59 -60.38
N ALA A 514 -54.70 3.04 -59.60
CA ALA A 514 -54.53 2.84 -58.16
C ALA A 514 -53.36 1.88 -57.83
N VAL A 515 -53.24 0.76 -58.56
CA VAL A 515 -52.10 -0.17 -58.41
C VAL A 515 -50.79 0.54 -58.75
N ARG A 516 -50.71 1.23 -59.90
CA ARG A 516 -49.52 2.01 -60.30
C ARG A 516 -49.16 3.09 -59.29
N ALA A 517 -50.14 3.76 -58.67
CA ALA A 517 -49.88 4.74 -57.63
C ALA A 517 -49.24 4.08 -56.38
N SER A 518 -49.76 2.92 -55.95
CA SER A 518 -49.20 2.16 -54.83
C SER A 518 -47.80 1.60 -55.11
N GLU A 519 -47.54 1.13 -56.34
CA GLU A 519 -46.23 0.68 -56.80
C GLU A 519 -45.19 1.80 -56.75
N ASN A 520 -45.52 2.97 -57.29
CA ASN A 520 -44.64 4.15 -57.24
C ASN A 520 -44.38 4.65 -55.81
N GLU A 521 -45.33 4.48 -54.89
CA GLU A 521 -45.15 4.80 -53.48
C GLU A 521 -44.22 3.79 -52.79
N ALA A 522 -44.36 2.50 -53.10
CA ALA A 522 -43.47 1.45 -52.60
C ALA A 522 -42.02 1.63 -53.09
N ILE A 523 -41.83 1.95 -54.38
CA ILE A 523 -40.50 2.27 -54.95
C ILE A 523 -39.85 3.43 -54.20
N LYS A 524 -40.56 4.53 -53.95
CA LYS A 524 -40.04 5.69 -53.20
C LYS A 524 -39.65 5.33 -51.76
N ARG A 525 -40.40 4.44 -51.09
CA ARG A 525 -40.02 3.94 -49.75
C ARG A 525 -38.71 3.13 -49.80
N LEU A 526 -38.56 2.26 -50.79
CA LEU A 526 -37.34 1.47 -50.98
C LEU A 526 -36.13 2.35 -51.32
N GLU A 527 -36.30 3.37 -52.16
CA GLU A 527 -35.25 4.35 -52.47
C GLU A 527 -34.80 5.14 -51.23
N ALA A 528 -35.75 5.55 -50.37
CA ALA A 528 -35.44 6.24 -49.12
C ALA A 528 -34.63 5.34 -48.15
N VAL A 529 -35.08 4.11 -47.91
CA VAL A 529 -34.35 3.14 -47.05
C VAL A 529 -32.97 2.82 -47.62
N ARG A 530 -32.86 2.64 -48.94
CA ARG A 530 -31.57 2.41 -49.61
C ARG A 530 -30.60 3.58 -49.39
N LYS A 531 -31.09 4.82 -49.45
CA LYS A 531 -30.28 6.01 -49.17
C LYS A 531 -29.87 6.10 -47.70
N GLU A 532 -30.76 5.81 -46.76
CA GLU A 532 -30.43 5.77 -45.33
C GLU A 532 -29.34 4.73 -45.01
N ILE A 533 -29.36 3.57 -45.68
CA ILE A 533 -28.30 2.56 -45.59
C ILE A 533 -26.96 3.08 -46.14
N GLU A 534 -26.97 3.80 -47.26
CA GLU A 534 -25.76 4.44 -47.81
C GLU A 534 -25.19 5.52 -46.86
N ASP A 535 -26.05 6.38 -46.31
CA ASP A 535 -25.67 7.43 -45.35
C ASP A 535 -25.12 6.83 -44.03
N MET A 536 -25.74 5.75 -43.51
CA MET A 536 -25.21 4.99 -42.37
C MET A 536 -23.86 4.32 -42.67
N GLY A 537 -23.68 3.79 -43.87
CA GLY A 537 -22.42 3.18 -44.31
C GLY A 537 -21.27 4.18 -44.31
N LEU A 538 -21.50 5.38 -44.85
CA LEU A 538 -20.53 6.49 -44.83
C LEU A 538 -20.19 6.92 -43.40
N ALA A 539 -21.20 7.04 -42.52
CA ALA A 539 -20.99 7.38 -41.11
C ALA A 539 -20.17 6.31 -40.36
N ALA A 540 -20.38 5.03 -40.67
CA ALA A 540 -19.60 3.92 -40.11
C ALA A 540 -18.15 3.91 -40.61
N GLU A 541 -17.90 4.19 -41.89
CA GLU A 541 -16.55 4.29 -42.45
C GLU A 541 -15.75 5.45 -41.82
N ASP A 542 -16.40 6.61 -41.63
CA ASP A 542 -15.78 7.76 -40.95
C ASP A 542 -15.54 7.50 -39.45
N ALA A 543 -16.42 6.75 -38.78
CA ALA A 543 -16.19 6.31 -37.41
C ALA A 543 -14.99 5.36 -37.31
N LEU A 544 -14.85 4.42 -38.26
CA LEU A 544 -13.73 3.49 -38.33
C LEU A 544 -12.40 4.22 -38.57
N LYS A 545 -12.35 5.18 -39.52
CA LYS A 545 -11.16 6.03 -39.74
C LYS A 545 -10.76 6.80 -38.48
N ARG A 546 -11.72 7.32 -37.71
CA ARG A 546 -11.45 8.01 -36.43
C ARG A 546 -10.92 7.04 -35.36
N ALA A 547 -11.44 5.81 -35.30
CA ALA A 547 -10.94 4.78 -34.40
C ALA A 547 -9.49 4.38 -34.73
N ASP A 548 -9.18 4.16 -36.01
CA ASP A 548 -7.82 3.86 -36.49
C ASP A 548 -6.84 5.00 -36.16
N MET A 549 -7.25 6.25 -36.37
CA MET A 549 -6.45 7.44 -36.00
C MET A 549 -6.22 7.52 -34.49
N ALA A 550 -7.22 7.20 -33.67
CA ALA A 550 -7.09 7.18 -32.21
C ALA A 550 -6.17 6.04 -31.74
N GLU A 551 -6.23 4.85 -32.36
CA GLU A 551 -5.35 3.73 -32.06
C GLU A 551 -3.89 4.03 -32.47
N ALA A 552 -3.69 4.68 -33.63
CA ALA A 552 -2.38 5.15 -34.07
C ALA A 552 -1.79 6.20 -33.12
N ALA A 553 -2.61 7.17 -32.66
CA ALA A 553 -2.20 8.16 -31.66
C ALA A 553 -1.84 7.50 -30.32
N LYS A 554 -2.65 6.53 -29.86
CA LYS A 554 -2.35 5.72 -28.66
C LYS A 554 -1.02 4.99 -28.79
N LYS A 555 -0.77 4.30 -29.91
CA LYS A 555 0.50 3.59 -30.20
C LYS A 555 1.69 4.54 -30.20
N ALA A 556 1.54 5.77 -30.70
CA ALA A 556 2.59 6.79 -30.65
C ALA A 556 2.92 7.20 -29.20
N VAL A 557 1.91 7.54 -28.39
CA VAL A 557 2.07 7.91 -26.98
C VAL A 557 2.68 6.76 -26.15
N GLU A 558 2.21 5.53 -26.35
CA GLU A 558 2.79 4.34 -25.69
C GLU A 558 4.25 4.10 -26.12
N GLY A 559 4.60 4.39 -27.37
CA GLY A 559 5.96 4.32 -27.89
C GLY A 559 6.89 5.36 -27.23
N GLU A 560 6.43 6.60 -27.06
CA GLU A 560 7.17 7.64 -26.33
C GLU A 560 7.31 7.30 -24.84
N LEU A 561 6.24 6.83 -24.20
CA LEU A 561 6.24 6.42 -22.80
C LEU A 561 7.20 5.24 -22.55
N ARG A 562 7.29 4.28 -23.48
CA ARG A 562 8.27 3.18 -23.43
C ARG A 562 9.71 3.73 -23.51
N ARG A 563 10.00 4.61 -24.46
CA ARG A 563 11.30 5.29 -24.57
C ARG A 563 11.63 6.15 -23.35
N TRP A 564 10.63 6.73 -22.69
CA TRP A 564 10.83 7.48 -21.44
C TRP A 564 11.22 6.54 -20.29
N ARG A 565 10.51 5.42 -20.11
CA ARG A 565 10.89 4.39 -19.11
C ARG A 565 12.29 3.82 -19.35
N GLU A 566 12.65 3.55 -20.61
CA GLU A 566 14.01 3.10 -20.97
C GLU A 566 15.09 4.15 -20.66
N LYS A 567 14.82 5.44 -20.89
CA LYS A 567 15.72 6.53 -20.50
C LYS A 567 15.85 6.63 -18.99
N GLU A 568 14.75 6.54 -18.25
CA GLU A 568 14.78 6.60 -16.79
C GLU A 568 15.55 5.43 -16.19
N GLN A 569 15.32 4.19 -16.67
CA GLN A 569 16.11 3.02 -16.29
C GLN A 569 17.60 3.18 -16.62
N LYS A 570 17.95 3.78 -17.77
CA LYS A 570 19.35 4.10 -18.09
C LYS A 570 19.94 5.13 -17.13
N ARG A 571 19.21 6.19 -16.77
CA ARG A 571 19.68 7.17 -15.77
C ARG A 571 19.87 6.53 -14.40
N VAL A 572 18.95 5.67 -13.96
CA VAL A 572 19.10 4.91 -12.72
C VAL A 572 20.35 4.01 -12.78
N ALA A 573 20.56 3.28 -13.87
CA ALA A 573 21.75 2.46 -14.08
C ALA A 573 23.06 3.29 -14.11
N GLU A 574 23.07 4.44 -14.78
CA GLU A 574 24.20 5.39 -14.82
C GLU A 574 24.50 5.97 -13.43
N THR A 575 23.48 6.34 -12.65
CA THR A 575 23.70 6.78 -11.26
C THR A 575 24.20 5.64 -10.37
N ALA A 576 23.73 4.41 -10.56
CA ALA A 576 24.23 3.25 -9.82
C ALA A 576 25.70 2.94 -10.16
N THR A 577 26.12 3.04 -11.43
CA THR A 577 27.53 2.89 -11.82
C THR A 577 28.40 4.05 -11.33
N GLN A 578 27.86 5.28 -11.27
CA GLN A 578 28.56 6.43 -10.73
C GLN A 578 28.77 6.31 -9.20
N ILE A 579 27.76 5.87 -8.45
CA ILE A 579 27.88 5.56 -7.02
C ILE A 579 28.92 4.45 -6.78
N LEU A 580 28.90 3.38 -7.57
CA LEU A 580 29.92 2.30 -7.50
C LEU A 580 31.35 2.81 -7.79
N ALA A 581 31.50 3.75 -8.73
CA ALA A 581 32.79 4.37 -9.04
C ALA A 581 33.28 5.28 -7.91
N GLU A 582 32.39 6.07 -7.29
CA GLU A 582 32.74 6.89 -6.11
C GLU A 582 33.09 6.02 -4.88
N THR A 583 32.52 4.82 -4.76
CA THR A 583 32.84 3.90 -3.65
C THR A 583 34.24 3.27 -3.78
N THR A 584 34.83 3.24 -4.98
CA THR A 584 36.18 2.69 -5.22
C THR A 584 37.30 3.73 -5.26
N ALA A 585 37.00 5.03 -5.11
CA ALA A 585 37.96 6.12 -5.31
C ALA A 585 38.08 7.09 -4.11
N GLN A 586 38.40 6.57 -2.91
CA GLN A 586 38.98 7.41 -1.86
C GLN A 586 40.51 7.50 -2.03
N GLY A 587 40.97 8.57 -2.67
CA GLY A 587 42.40 8.85 -2.80
C GLY A 587 42.71 10.19 -3.48
N SER A 588 43.28 11.12 -2.70
CA SER A 588 43.86 12.42 -3.11
C SER A 588 42.92 13.64 -3.21
N VAL A 589 43.49 14.79 -2.85
CA VAL A 589 42.86 16.10 -2.65
C VAL A 589 43.61 17.13 -3.51
N GLN A 590 42.91 17.97 -4.30
CA GLN A 590 43.20 19.42 -4.36
C GLN A 590 42.26 20.29 -5.24
N SER A 591 42.06 21.51 -4.72
CA SER A 591 41.90 22.82 -5.40
C SER A 591 40.70 23.16 -6.31
N THR A 592 39.90 24.09 -5.76
CA THR A 592 39.37 25.37 -6.33
C THR A 592 38.27 25.39 -7.42
N PRO A 593 37.36 26.39 -7.39
CA PRO A 593 36.13 26.39 -8.19
C PRO A 593 36.20 27.25 -9.49
N PRO A 594 35.60 26.79 -10.60
CA PRO A 594 35.44 27.61 -11.81
C PRO A 594 34.10 28.36 -11.85
N ARG A 595 34.17 29.65 -11.51
CA ARG A 595 33.49 30.79 -12.17
C ARG A 595 32.38 30.45 -13.19
N ALA A 596 31.14 30.80 -12.85
CA ALA A 596 30.01 30.78 -13.79
C ALA A 596 30.29 31.63 -15.04
N LYS A 597 29.98 31.08 -16.23
CA LYS A 597 29.92 31.79 -17.51
C LYS A 597 28.54 31.64 -18.10
N ILE A 598 27.90 32.77 -18.39
CA ILE A 598 26.66 32.86 -19.17
C ILE A 598 26.98 32.60 -20.65
N PRO A 599 26.25 31.71 -21.36
CA PRO A 599 26.12 31.77 -22.81
C PRO A 599 24.90 32.61 -23.22
N LYS A 600 25.07 33.42 -24.27
CA LYS A 600 24.02 34.28 -24.84
C LYS A 600 22.93 33.48 -25.56
N ALA A 601 21.75 34.09 -25.64
CA ALA A 601 20.71 33.72 -26.61
C ALA A 601 21.13 34.03 -28.06
N ASN A 602 20.56 33.25 -29.01
CA ASN A 602 20.09 33.60 -30.37
C ASN A 602 19.98 32.29 -31.21
N PRO A 603 19.26 32.27 -32.34
CA PRO A 603 17.80 32.44 -32.44
C PRO A 603 17.14 31.26 -33.20
N LEU A 604 15.80 31.15 -33.16
CA LEU A 604 15.06 30.22 -34.02
C LEU A 604 14.93 30.78 -35.45
N PRO A 605 15.15 29.97 -36.50
CA PRO A 605 14.83 30.33 -37.88
C PRO A 605 13.31 30.20 -38.16
N PRO A 606 12.79 30.85 -39.22
CA PRO A 606 11.35 31.06 -39.38
C PRO A 606 10.63 29.88 -40.04
N MET A 607 9.38 29.63 -39.64
CA MET A 607 8.41 28.94 -40.50
C MET A 607 7.47 29.94 -41.17
N GLU A 608 7.09 29.60 -42.40
CA GLU A 608 6.42 30.47 -43.34
C GLU A 608 4.96 30.73 -42.99
N LYS A 609 4.46 31.85 -43.53
CA LYS A 609 3.04 32.19 -43.51
C LYS A 609 2.28 31.20 -44.40
N ASN A 610 1.14 30.71 -43.93
CA ASN A 610 0.05 30.38 -44.84
C ASN A 610 -1.27 30.89 -44.26
N GLU A 611 -1.75 32.01 -44.81
CA GLU A 611 -3.04 32.59 -44.46
C GLU A 611 -4.15 31.92 -45.26
N ARG A 612 -5.15 31.35 -44.57
CA ARG A 612 -6.53 31.34 -45.10
C ARG A 612 -7.53 31.71 -44.01
N LYS A 613 -8.17 32.86 -44.24
CA LYS A 613 -9.47 33.29 -43.70
C LYS A 613 -10.55 32.30 -44.20
N GLU A 614 -11.79 32.22 -43.72
CA GLU A 614 -12.62 33.01 -42.79
C GLU A 614 -13.76 32.04 -42.38
N ASN A 615 -14.36 32.05 -41.18
CA ASN A 615 -15.52 32.90 -40.89
C ASN A 615 -15.98 32.72 -39.43
N ARG A 616 -16.53 33.79 -38.85
CA ARG A 616 -17.32 33.77 -37.60
C ARG A 616 -18.72 34.31 -37.90
N THR A 617 -19.76 33.78 -37.26
CA THR A 617 -20.94 34.56 -36.83
C THR A 617 -21.67 33.86 -35.67
N PRO A 618 -22.49 34.57 -34.84
CA PRO A 618 -22.84 34.10 -33.49
C PRO A 618 -24.35 34.12 -33.12
N THR A 619 -24.72 33.33 -32.10
CA THR A 619 -25.99 33.43 -31.33
C THR A 619 -25.67 33.17 -29.84
N LYS A 620 -25.64 34.17 -28.93
CA LYS A 620 -26.69 35.01 -28.29
C LYS A 620 -27.72 34.28 -27.39
N LYS A 621 -27.53 34.46 -26.06
CA LYS A 621 -28.56 34.58 -24.98
C LYS A 621 -29.35 33.28 -24.65
N ALA A 622 -29.78 32.97 -23.42
CA ALA A 622 -29.66 33.54 -22.06
C ALA A 622 -29.75 32.35 -21.03
N LEU A 623 -29.82 32.46 -19.70
CA LEU A 623 -29.87 33.56 -18.71
C LEU A 623 -29.26 33.03 -17.37
N ILE A 624 -29.20 33.85 -16.31
CA ILE A 624 -29.00 33.43 -14.90
C ILE A 624 -30.24 33.91 -14.10
N PRO A 625 -30.61 33.26 -12.98
CA PRO A 625 -30.58 34.06 -11.74
C PRO A 625 -29.97 33.34 -10.54
N VAL A 626 -29.29 34.14 -9.71
CA VAL A 626 -28.78 33.77 -8.39
C VAL A 626 -29.91 33.86 -7.36
N LEU A 627 -30.03 32.87 -6.48
CA LEU A 627 -30.69 32.96 -5.17
C LEU A 627 -29.75 32.29 -4.15
N SER A 628 -29.10 33.05 -3.26
CA SER A 628 -29.66 33.51 -1.98
C SER A 628 -30.04 32.34 -1.06
N GLY A 629 -29.21 32.08 -0.06
CA GLY A 629 -29.39 30.96 0.87
C GLY A 629 -30.38 31.26 2.00
N MET A 630 -30.64 30.26 2.84
CA MET A 630 -31.34 30.42 4.12
C MET A 630 -30.87 29.38 5.14
N PHE A 631 -30.61 29.84 6.36
CA PHE A 631 -30.55 28.98 7.55
C PHE A 631 -31.86 28.17 7.68
N ASN A 632 -31.77 26.92 8.13
CA ASN A 632 -32.80 26.39 9.03
C ASN A 632 -32.26 25.34 10.00
N ARG A 633 -31.97 25.82 11.21
CA ARG A 633 -31.82 25.07 12.46
C ARG A 633 -33.11 24.26 12.71
N LYS A 634 -33.04 22.93 12.83
CA LYS A 634 -34.17 22.11 13.33
C LYS A 634 -33.82 21.51 14.70
N LYS A 635 -34.56 21.95 15.73
CA LYS A 635 -34.47 21.47 17.12
C LYS A 635 -35.86 21.09 17.60
N SER A 636 -36.00 19.87 18.10
CA SER A 636 -37.17 19.28 18.79
C SER A 636 -36.58 18.05 19.52
N HIS A 637 -36.52 17.90 20.85
CA HIS A 637 -37.52 18.09 21.92
C HIS A 637 -38.87 17.43 21.58
N ALA A 638 -39.46 16.57 22.42
CA ALA A 638 -39.02 16.01 23.70
C ALA A 638 -39.79 14.69 24.02
N ASP A 639 -39.78 14.28 25.30
CA ASP A 639 -40.49 13.16 25.93
C ASP A 639 -39.96 11.73 25.65
N GLY A 640 -39.80 10.87 26.67
CA GLY A 640 -39.98 11.09 28.11
C GLY A 640 -39.76 9.82 28.96
N SER A 641 -39.75 9.99 30.29
CA SER A 641 -39.45 8.99 31.35
C SER A 641 -37.99 8.52 31.47
N GLY A 642 -37.39 8.42 32.66
CA GLY A 642 -37.84 8.89 33.98
C GLY A 642 -36.76 8.78 35.07
N SER A 643 -36.53 9.89 35.79
CA SER A 643 -36.39 10.13 37.24
C SER A 643 -35.85 9.03 38.23
N PRO A 644 -35.54 9.37 39.50
CA PRO A 644 -34.49 10.30 39.96
C PRO A 644 -33.75 9.82 41.25
N SER A 645 -32.72 10.56 41.70
CA SER A 645 -32.42 10.91 43.13
C SER A 645 -31.17 11.82 43.17
N PHE A 646 -31.23 13.08 43.64
CA PHE A 646 -31.13 13.53 45.05
C PHE A 646 -29.85 13.03 45.75
N THR A 647 -28.99 13.87 46.36
CA THR A 647 -29.21 15.15 47.06
C THR A 647 -28.17 16.26 46.78
N GLN A 648 -28.58 17.52 46.91
CA GLN A 648 -27.73 18.71 47.02
C GLN A 648 -27.21 18.93 48.46
N ASN A 649 -26.11 19.69 48.59
CA ASN A 649 -26.00 20.98 49.33
C ASN A 649 -24.52 21.40 49.36
N GLU A 650 -24.12 22.52 48.76
CA GLU A 650 -24.23 23.88 49.33
C GLU A 650 -23.67 24.04 50.75
N LYS A 651 -22.60 24.84 50.89
CA LYS A 651 -22.73 26.14 51.57
C LYS A 651 -21.59 27.13 51.30
N HIS A 652 -21.97 28.39 51.43
CA HIS A 652 -21.23 29.63 51.21
C HIS A 652 -20.16 29.94 52.28
N GLU A 653 -19.03 30.49 51.85
CA GLU A 653 -18.56 31.85 52.17
C GLU A 653 -18.51 32.30 53.66
N LYS A 654 -17.32 32.68 54.16
CA LYS A 654 -17.01 34.07 54.61
C LYS A 654 -15.55 34.28 55.06
N HIS A 655 -15.17 35.55 55.03
CA HIS A 655 -13.88 36.14 55.42
C HIS A 655 -13.44 35.84 56.86
N ALA A 656 -12.13 35.61 57.03
CA ALA A 656 -11.23 36.43 57.86
C ALA A 656 -9.79 36.29 57.33
#